data_AF-A0A345IEW8-F1
#
_entry.id   AF-A0A345IEW8-F1
#
_cell.length_a   1.000
_cell.length_b   1.000
_cell.length_c   1.000
_cell.angle_alpha   90.00
_cell.angle_beta   90.00
_cell.angle_gamma   90.00
#
_symmetry.space_group_name_H-M   'P 1'
#
loop_
_entity.id
_entity.type
_entity.pdbx_description
1 polymer ?
#
loop_
_entity_poly.entity_id
_entity_poly.type
_entity_poly.pdbx_seq_one_letter_code
_entity_poly.pdbx_strand_id
1 'polypeptide(L)'
;MDMIRPFGTLRMTDVEIVGGKNASIGEMIQGLAASGVRVPGGFATTADAFRLFLQENDIETKINAKLKALDVNDVNALVAAGKEIRGWVEEARLPAALEEAIRTAYAEMGDDPDVAVRSSATAEDLPEASFAGQQETFLNVRGIDEVLKHVKLVFASLYNDRAISYRVHHNFEHSEVALSAGVQRMVRTDLGVSGVAFTLDTESGFRDAVFVTSSYGLGEMVVQGAVNPDEFFVYKPALEQGKKAVLRRTRGSKQKKMVYAEAGGVQTVDVSEAEQQAFSLSDDDLTELARQCVTIEKHYGRPMDIEWGKDGRDGQIYILQARPETVQSRAGRTLERFELTGKGDVLVEGRAVGNRIGAGVVRVVKDISQMDSVQDGDILVADMTDPDWEPVMKRASAIVTNRGGRTCHAAIIARELGIPAVVGTGNATRELQNGQEVTVSCAEGDTGYVYGGKLDFHVNRVELDAMPEVGMKIMMNVASPDRAFSFAALPNEGVGLARVEFVISNVIGIHPRALLDYPNVPDEVKAQIEEKTAGYASPRDFFREKLAEGVASIAAAFAPKPVIVRLSDFKSNEYHHLIGGPAYEPTEENPMIGFRGASRYRSADFADAFALECDAMKQVRDDMGLTNVQLMIPFVRTVAEGKRILEILKENGLTQGENGLKVIMMCEVPSNALLAEQFLDLFDGFSIGSNDLTQLTLALDRDSGLVADMFDEQNEAVLALMGMAIKAAKAKGKYVGICGQGPSDHPALAQWLMDQGIDSVSLNPDSVLSTWLHLAGQEA
;
A
#
# COMPACT_ATOMS: atom_id res chain seq x y z
N MET A 1 -20.26 3.63 -42.86
CA MET A 1 -19.54 3.19 -41.65
C MET A 1 -20.25 3.78 -40.46
N ASP A 2 -20.33 3.05 -39.35
CA ASP A 2 -20.92 3.60 -38.13
C ASP A 2 -19.88 4.50 -37.45
N MET A 3 -20.17 5.79 -37.37
CA MET A 3 -19.22 6.80 -36.89
C MET A 3 -19.16 6.85 -35.36
N ILE A 4 -20.20 6.34 -34.70
CA ILE A 4 -20.36 6.32 -33.25
C ILE A 4 -20.88 4.96 -32.81
N ARG A 5 -20.49 4.53 -31.61
CA ARG A 5 -21.05 3.36 -30.93
C ARG A 5 -21.47 3.74 -29.51
N PRO A 6 -22.73 3.49 -29.10
CA PRO A 6 -23.11 3.61 -27.70
C PRO A 6 -22.31 2.63 -26.84
N PHE A 7 -21.88 3.03 -25.63
CA PHE A 7 -21.06 2.14 -24.79
C PHE A 7 -21.78 0.82 -24.48
N GLY A 8 -23.10 0.84 -24.30
CA GLY A 8 -23.90 -0.36 -24.07
C GLY A 8 -23.92 -1.37 -25.23
N THR A 9 -23.28 -1.08 -26.36
CA THR A 9 -23.14 -2.00 -27.51
C THR A 9 -21.73 -2.57 -27.69
N LEU A 10 -20.75 -2.06 -26.94
CA LEU A 10 -19.33 -2.42 -27.08
C LEU A 10 -18.93 -3.60 -26.19
N ARG A 11 -17.87 -4.30 -26.61
CA ARG A 11 -17.20 -5.39 -25.88
C ARG A 11 -15.69 -5.27 -25.97
N MET A 12 -14.96 -6.05 -25.16
CA MET A 12 -13.48 -6.11 -25.26
C MET A 12 -12.96 -6.57 -26.63
N THR A 13 -13.81 -7.16 -27.49
CA THR A 13 -13.44 -7.50 -28.87
C THR A 13 -13.38 -6.29 -29.80
N ASP A 14 -13.87 -5.12 -29.37
CA ASP A 14 -13.98 -3.91 -30.21
C ASP A 14 -12.80 -2.95 -30.03
N VAL A 15 -11.70 -3.38 -29.41
CA VAL A 15 -10.50 -2.56 -29.13
C VAL A 15 -9.96 -1.86 -30.39
N GLU A 16 -9.92 -2.55 -31.53
CA GLU A 16 -9.46 -1.96 -32.81
C GLU A 16 -10.41 -0.88 -33.35
N ILE A 17 -11.67 -0.87 -32.91
CA ILE A 17 -12.72 0.03 -33.38
C ILE A 17 -12.80 1.29 -32.51
N VAL A 18 -12.68 1.15 -31.19
CA VAL A 18 -12.94 2.24 -30.22
C VAL A 18 -11.80 2.48 -29.22
N GLY A 19 -10.68 1.78 -29.36
CA GLY A 19 -9.61 1.76 -28.37
C GLY A 19 -9.97 0.97 -27.12
N GLY A 20 -8.97 0.63 -26.32
CA GLY A 20 -9.16 -0.31 -25.22
C GLY A 20 -9.92 0.25 -24.02
N LYS A 21 -9.79 1.54 -23.69
CA LYS A 21 -10.59 2.20 -22.64
C LYS A 21 -12.09 2.12 -22.91
N ASN A 22 -12.53 2.54 -24.09
CA ASN A 22 -13.96 2.52 -24.44
C ASN A 22 -14.49 1.08 -24.59
N ALA A 23 -13.69 0.16 -25.12
CA ALA A 23 -14.03 -1.26 -25.17
C ALA A 23 -14.23 -1.84 -23.77
N SER A 24 -13.36 -1.48 -22.82
CA SER A 24 -13.44 -1.89 -21.41
C SER A 24 -14.68 -1.30 -20.71
N ILE A 25 -15.00 -0.02 -20.94
CA ILE A 25 -16.23 0.61 -20.44
C ILE A 25 -17.47 -0.15 -20.93
N GLY A 26 -17.52 -0.49 -22.23
CA GLY A 26 -18.61 -1.26 -22.81
C GLY A 26 -18.73 -2.68 -22.25
N GLU A 27 -17.59 -3.36 -22.10
CA GLU A 27 -17.52 -4.69 -21.49
C GLU A 27 -18.09 -4.68 -20.07
N MET A 28 -17.74 -3.69 -19.25
CA MET A 28 -18.28 -3.58 -17.89
C MET A 28 -19.79 -3.29 -17.89
N ILE A 29 -20.27 -2.40 -18.77
CA ILE A 29 -21.71 -2.09 -18.88
C ILE A 29 -22.52 -3.33 -19.27
N GLN A 30 -22.07 -4.12 -20.24
CA GLN A 30 -22.80 -5.31 -20.67
C GLN A 30 -22.59 -6.51 -19.75
N GLY A 31 -21.35 -6.73 -19.30
CA GLY A 31 -20.94 -7.93 -18.57
C GLY A 31 -21.24 -7.87 -17.08
N LEU A 32 -21.22 -6.67 -16.47
CA LEU A 32 -21.19 -6.53 -15.01
C LEU A 32 -22.32 -5.71 -14.41
N ALA A 33 -23.19 -5.08 -15.22
CA ALA A 33 -24.35 -4.34 -14.70
C ALA A 33 -25.28 -5.22 -13.85
N ALA A 34 -25.50 -6.48 -14.25
CA ALA A 34 -26.29 -7.44 -13.48
C ALA A 34 -25.60 -7.90 -12.17
N SER A 35 -24.28 -7.72 -12.07
CA SER A 35 -23.46 -8.07 -10.92
C SER A 35 -23.22 -6.89 -9.96
N GLY A 36 -23.93 -5.76 -10.16
CA GLY A 36 -23.91 -4.61 -9.27
C GLY A 36 -22.84 -3.55 -9.61
N VAL A 37 -22.03 -3.76 -10.66
CA VAL A 37 -21.05 -2.75 -11.10
C VAL A 37 -21.77 -1.63 -11.85
N ARG A 38 -21.55 -0.39 -11.44
CA ARG A 38 -22.19 0.78 -12.05
C ARG A 38 -21.19 1.55 -12.88
N VAL A 39 -21.46 1.70 -14.17
CA VAL A 39 -20.62 2.48 -15.08
C VAL A 39 -21.48 3.55 -15.74
N PRO A 40 -21.05 4.84 -15.76
CA PRO A 40 -21.79 5.88 -16.43
C PRO A 40 -21.89 5.62 -17.94
N GLY A 41 -23.08 5.84 -18.49
CA GLY A 41 -23.35 5.68 -19.93
C GLY A 41 -22.71 6.78 -20.79
N GLY A 42 -22.81 6.60 -22.10
CA GLY A 42 -22.21 7.48 -23.10
C GLY A 42 -22.00 6.78 -24.43
N PHE A 43 -21.13 7.34 -25.26
CA PHE A 43 -20.82 6.83 -26.59
C PHE A 43 -19.34 7.06 -26.96
N ALA A 44 -18.84 6.29 -27.92
CA ALA A 44 -17.50 6.43 -28.48
C ALA A 44 -17.56 6.77 -29.98
N THR A 45 -16.69 7.65 -30.45
CA THR A 45 -16.39 7.74 -31.89
C THR A 45 -15.58 6.51 -32.33
N THR A 46 -15.62 6.13 -33.61
CA THR A 46 -14.80 5.00 -34.09
C THR A 46 -13.44 5.44 -34.65
N ALA A 47 -12.48 4.51 -34.70
CA ALA A 47 -11.20 4.69 -35.37
C ALA A 47 -11.38 5.08 -36.86
N ASP A 48 -12.42 4.54 -37.50
CA ASP A 48 -12.78 4.90 -38.88
C ASP A 48 -13.28 6.35 -38.98
N ALA A 49 -13.98 6.85 -37.96
CA ALA A 49 -14.38 8.26 -37.90
C ALA A 49 -13.16 9.19 -37.82
N PHE A 50 -12.15 8.81 -37.03
CA PHE A 50 -10.88 9.54 -36.97
C PHE A 50 -10.13 9.50 -38.31
N ARG A 51 -10.03 8.32 -38.95
CA ARG A 51 -9.41 8.18 -40.29
C ARG A 51 -10.13 9.02 -41.34
N LEU A 52 -11.46 9.01 -41.36
CA LEU A 52 -12.25 9.84 -42.28
C LEU A 52 -11.99 11.32 -42.04
N PHE A 53 -11.92 11.76 -40.79
CA PHE A 53 -11.59 13.13 -40.42
C PHE A 53 -10.21 13.56 -40.95
N LEU A 54 -9.19 12.70 -40.86
CA LEU A 54 -7.87 13.01 -41.42
C LEU A 54 -7.87 13.05 -42.97
N GLN A 55 -8.65 12.18 -43.60
CA GLN A 55 -8.75 12.06 -45.05
C GLN A 55 -9.49 13.24 -45.69
N GLU A 56 -10.68 13.62 -45.19
CA GLU A 56 -11.47 14.72 -45.76
C GLU A 56 -10.80 16.10 -45.63
N ASN A 57 -9.83 16.23 -44.71
CA ASN A 57 -9.08 17.46 -44.51
C ASN A 57 -7.69 17.46 -45.19
N ASP A 58 -7.33 16.40 -45.91
CA ASP A 58 -6.00 16.24 -46.55
C ASP A 58 -4.81 16.46 -45.59
N ILE A 59 -4.98 16.09 -44.31
CA ILE A 59 -3.96 16.30 -43.27
C ILE A 59 -3.10 15.06 -43.02
N GLU A 60 -3.61 13.85 -43.29
CA GLU A 60 -2.90 12.58 -43.06
C GLU A 60 -1.50 12.56 -43.73
N THR A 61 -1.44 12.95 -45.00
CA THR A 61 -0.18 12.97 -45.77
C THR A 61 0.81 14.00 -45.22
N LYS A 62 0.31 15.15 -44.75
CA LYS A 62 1.15 16.22 -44.16
C LYS A 62 1.76 15.77 -42.84
N ILE A 63 0.95 15.13 -41.99
CA ILE A 63 1.38 14.58 -40.70
C ILE A 63 2.47 13.53 -40.91
N ASN A 64 2.23 12.55 -41.78
CA ASN A 64 3.19 11.48 -42.06
C ASN A 64 4.52 12.01 -42.62
N ALA A 65 4.47 13.00 -43.52
CA ALA A 65 5.67 13.62 -44.06
C ALA A 65 6.48 14.35 -42.99
N LYS A 66 5.81 15.06 -42.07
CA LYS A 66 6.46 15.78 -40.97
C LYS A 66 7.09 14.83 -39.96
N LEU A 67 6.36 13.80 -39.54
CA LEU A 67 6.85 12.80 -38.57
C LEU A 67 8.01 11.97 -39.12
N LYS A 68 7.99 11.62 -40.41
CA LYS A 68 9.11 10.87 -41.03
C LYS A 68 10.43 11.65 -41.07
N ALA A 69 10.36 12.97 -41.10
CA ALA A 69 11.54 13.85 -41.11
C ALA A 69 12.00 14.25 -39.70
N LEU A 70 11.28 13.85 -38.65
CA LEU A 70 11.52 14.25 -37.27
C LEU A 70 12.48 13.27 -36.58
N ASP A 71 13.54 13.80 -35.97
CA ASP A 71 14.31 13.08 -34.94
C ASP A 71 13.67 13.37 -33.58
N VAL A 72 13.10 12.35 -32.95
CA VAL A 72 12.43 12.49 -31.65
C VAL A 72 13.38 12.76 -30.49
N ASN A 73 14.69 12.56 -30.68
CA ASN A 73 15.69 12.89 -29.67
C ASN A 73 16.07 14.38 -29.66
N ASP A 74 15.70 15.13 -30.71
CA ASP A 74 15.76 16.59 -30.70
C ASP A 74 14.46 17.15 -30.12
N VAL A 75 14.49 17.45 -28.81
CA VAL A 75 13.34 17.95 -28.05
C VAL A 75 12.74 19.22 -28.67
N ASN A 76 13.58 20.13 -29.19
CA ASN A 76 13.08 21.37 -29.79
C ASN A 76 12.39 21.11 -31.13
N ALA A 77 12.93 20.20 -31.95
CA ALA A 77 12.30 19.79 -33.19
C ALA A 77 10.97 19.05 -32.93
N LEU A 78 10.93 18.20 -31.90
CA LEU A 78 9.74 17.46 -31.47
C LEU A 78 8.61 18.40 -31.07
N VAL A 79 8.88 19.35 -30.18
CA VAL A 79 7.89 20.34 -29.71
C VAL A 79 7.36 21.20 -30.87
N ALA A 80 8.25 21.63 -31.77
CA ALA A 80 7.84 22.42 -32.93
C ALA A 80 6.96 21.61 -33.89
N ALA A 81 7.34 20.37 -34.19
CA ALA A 81 6.59 19.49 -35.08
C ALA A 81 5.23 19.08 -34.50
N GLY A 82 5.19 18.70 -33.22
CA GLY A 82 3.94 18.33 -32.55
C GLY A 82 2.98 19.51 -32.45
N LYS A 83 3.46 20.71 -32.11
CA LYS A 83 2.62 21.92 -32.11
C LYS A 83 2.01 22.23 -33.49
N GLU A 84 2.79 22.09 -34.55
CA GLU A 84 2.33 22.32 -35.92
C GLU A 84 1.26 21.29 -36.33
N ILE A 85 1.50 20.00 -36.04
CA ILE A 85 0.54 18.93 -36.31
C ILE A 85 -0.76 19.13 -35.54
N ARG A 86 -0.69 19.44 -34.23
CA ARG A 86 -1.88 19.73 -33.41
C ARG A 86 -2.68 20.91 -33.98
N GLY A 87 -1.99 21.97 -34.41
CA GLY A 87 -2.63 23.10 -35.10
C GLY A 87 -3.41 22.68 -36.34
N TRP A 88 -2.85 21.80 -37.20
CA TRP A 88 -3.56 21.29 -38.38
C TRP A 88 -4.83 20.52 -38.00
N VAL A 89 -4.79 19.71 -36.94
CA VAL A 89 -5.93 18.93 -36.46
C VAL A 89 -7.00 19.83 -35.83
N GLU A 90 -6.60 20.86 -35.08
CA GLU A 90 -7.54 21.79 -34.45
C GLU A 90 -8.29 22.66 -35.47
N GLU A 91 -7.60 23.11 -36.53
CA GLU A 91 -8.16 23.92 -37.62
C GLU A 91 -9.04 23.12 -38.59
N ALA A 92 -8.87 21.79 -38.64
CA ALA A 92 -9.64 20.89 -39.48
C ALA A 92 -11.14 20.88 -39.13
N ARG A 93 -11.96 20.60 -40.15
CA ARG A 93 -13.42 20.51 -40.02
C ARG A 93 -13.84 19.08 -39.77
N LEU A 94 -14.79 18.88 -38.86
CA LEU A 94 -15.39 17.56 -38.66
C LEU A 94 -16.19 17.17 -39.92
N PRO A 95 -16.05 15.93 -40.43
CA PRO A 95 -16.94 15.41 -41.46
C PRO A 95 -18.40 15.60 -41.07
N ALA A 96 -19.24 16.06 -41.99
CA ALA A 96 -20.66 16.36 -41.70
C ALA A 96 -21.40 15.15 -41.12
N ALA A 97 -21.07 13.93 -41.59
CA ALA A 97 -21.63 12.69 -41.08
C ALA A 97 -21.20 12.39 -39.63
N LEU A 98 -19.96 12.72 -39.26
CA LEU A 98 -19.47 12.55 -37.88
C LEU A 98 -20.09 13.61 -36.96
N GLU A 99 -20.14 14.87 -37.39
CA GLU A 99 -20.78 15.93 -36.61
C GLU A 99 -22.24 15.59 -36.30
N GLU A 100 -23.04 15.22 -37.30
CA GLU A 100 -24.46 14.89 -37.11
C GLU A 100 -24.65 13.66 -36.21
N ALA A 101 -23.77 12.66 -36.33
CA ALA A 101 -23.80 11.51 -35.44
C ALA A 101 -23.55 11.93 -33.98
N ILE A 102 -22.57 12.80 -33.73
CA ILE A 102 -22.24 13.29 -32.38
C ILE A 102 -23.42 14.10 -31.81
N ARG A 103 -24.03 14.97 -32.63
CA ARG A 103 -25.22 15.76 -32.26
C ARG A 103 -26.37 14.85 -31.85
N THR A 104 -26.63 13.81 -32.64
CA THR A 104 -27.69 12.83 -32.37
C THR A 104 -27.42 12.07 -31.08
N ALA A 105 -26.22 11.49 -30.93
CA ALA A 105 -25.86 10.70 -29.75
C ALA A 105 -25.84 11.53 -28.45
N TYR A 106 -25.38 12.78 -28.51
CA TYR A 106 -25.41 13.69 -27.35
C TYR A 106 -26.84 14.06 -26.95
N ALA A 107 -27.73 14.33 -27.92
CA ALA A 107 -29.14 14.60 -27.64
C ALA A 107 -29.87 13.41 -27.01
N GLU A 108 -29.50 12.18 -27.37
CA GLU A 108 -30.04 10.95 -26.76
C GLU A 108 -29.61 10.77 -25.29
N MET A 109 -28.50 11.39 -24.86
CA MET A 109 -28.05 11.34 -23.46
C MET A 109 -28.90 12.20 -22.51
N GLY A 110 -29.72 13.11 -23.03
CA GLY A 110 -30.64 13.95 -22.25
C GLY A 110 -30.55 15.43 -22.61
N ASP A 111 -31.24 16.26 -21.82
CA ASP A 111 -31.19 17.73 -21.96
C ASP A 111 -29.89 18.28 -21.35
N ASP A 112 -29.03 18.82 -22.20
CA ASP A 112 -27.71 19.40 -21.93
C ASP A 112 -26.88 18.69 -20.82
N PRO A 113 -26.52 17.41 -21.00
CA PRO A 113 -25.79 16.65 -19.99
C PRO A 113 -24.35 17.13 -19.84
N ASP A 114 -23.85 17.17 -18.60
CA ASP A 114 -22.43 17.32 -18.32
C ASP A 114 -21.66 16.02 -18.65
N VAL A 115 -20.66 16.12 -19.51
CA VAL A 115 -19.89 14.98 -20.02
C VAL A 115 -18.38 15.15 -19.83
N ALA A 116 -17.69 14.02 -19.70
CA ALA A 116 -16.25 13.89 -19.91
C ALA A 116 -16.00 13.47 -21.35
N VAL A 117 -15.03 14.13 -22.01
CA VAL A 117 -14.54 13.73 -23.33
C VAL A 117 -13.14 13.17 -23.14
N ARG A 118 -13.01 11.85 -23.26
CA ARG A 118 -11.78 11.09 -22.98
C ARG A 118 -11.19 10.49 -24.24
N SER A 119 -9.88 10.41 -24.25
CA SER A 119 -9.11 9.71 -25.26
C SER A 119 -9.07 8.20 -25.00
N SER A 120 -9.17 7.40 -26.07
CA SER A 120 -9.09 5.93 -26.07
C SER A 120 -8.40 5.47 -27.36
N ALA A 121 -7.11 5.16 -27.27
CA ALA A 121 -6.30 4.80 -28.43
C ALA A 121 -6.38 3.30 -28.77
N THR A 122 -6.21 2.94 -30.05
CA THR A 122 -6.22 1.52 -30.48
C THR A 122 -4.99 0.74 -30.00
N ALA A 123 -3.91 1.43 -29.62
CA ALA A 123 -2.67 0.83 -29.13
C ALA A 123 -2.45 1.00 -27.61
N GLU A 124 -3.38 1.66 -26.90
CA GLU A 124 -3.22 2.10 -25.51
C GLU A 124 -3.16 0.96 -24.47
N ASP A 125 -3.75 -0.20 -24.80
CA ASP A 125 -3.88 -1.34 -23.90
C ASP A 125 -3.16 -2.61 -24.43
N LEU A 126 -2.10 -2.43 -25.25
CA LEU A 126 -1.26 -3.57 -25.66
C LEU A 126 -0.51 -4.15 -24.44
N PRO A 127 -0.37 -5.49 -24.33
CA PRO A 127 0.23 -6.14 -23.16
C PRO A 127 1.63 -5.62 -22.77
N GLU A 128 2.36 -5.03 -23.72
CA GLU A 128 3.72 -4.54 -23.55
C GLU A 128 3.83 -3.01 -23.33
N ALA A 129 2.75 -2.23 -23.51
CA ALA A 129 2.79 -0.76 -23.51
C ALA A 129 1.68 -0.15 -22.62
N SER A 130 2.06 0.67 -21.63
CA SER A 130 1.15 1.47 -20.79
C SER A 130 1.20 2.93 -21.28
N PHE A 131 0.13 3.41 -21.92
CA PHE A 131 0.04 4.80 -22.39
C PHE A 131 -0.57 5.74 -21.32
N ALA A 132 -0.35 5.43 -20.03
CA ALA A 132 -0.95 6.18 -18.93
C ALA A 132 -0.60 7.69 -18.99
N GLY A 133 -1.60 8.56 -18.95
CA GLY A 133 -1.43 10.02 -18.96
C GLY A 133 -1.00 10.63 -20.30
N GLN A 134 -0.82 9.85 -21.36
CA GLN A 134 -0.24 10.35 -22.62
C GLN A 134 -1.19 11.22 -23.45
N GLN A 135 -2.49 11.16 -23.21
CA GLN A 135 -3.51 11.82 -24.03
C GLN A 135 -4.44 12.69 -23.16
N GLU A 136 -5.18 13.59 -23.80
CA GLU A 136 -5.99 14.58 -23.09
C GLU A 136 -7.32 13.98 -22.61
N THR A 137 -7.80 14.48 -21.47
CA THR A 137 -9.15 14.26 -20.93
C THR A 137 -9.74 15.60 -20.52
N PHE A 138 -10.96 15.86 -20.96
CA PHE A 138 -11.69 17.08 -20.64
C PHE A 138 -12.92 16.76 -19.79
N LEU A 139 -13.09 17.47 -18.68
CA LEU A 139 -14.13 17.23 -17.68
C LEU A 139 -15.13 18.40 -17.64
N ASN A 140 -16.39 18.11 -17.26
CA ASN A 140 -17.48 19.09 -17.18
C ASN A 140 -17.66 19.89 -18.49
N VAL A 141 -17.65 19.19 -19.62
CA VAL A 141 -18.00 19.76 -20.92
C VAL A 141 -19.52 19.80 -21.03
N ARG A 142 -20.06 20.95 -21.41
CA ARG A 142 -21.52 21.20 -21.53
C ARG A 142 -21.81 21.91 -22.84
N GLY A 143 -22.94 21.59 -23.45
CA GLY A 143 -23.31 22.08 -24.77
C GLY A 143 -22.65 21.30 -25.89
N ILE A 144 -23.44 21.01 -26.92
CA ILE A 144 -23.01 20.22 -28.08
C ILE A 144 -21.81 20.81 -28.83
N ASP A 145 -21.73 22.14 -28.94
CA ASP A 145 -20.64 22.78 -29.67
C ASP A 145 -19.31 22.67 -28.91
N GLU A 146 -19.33 22.70 -27.57
CA GLU A 146 -18.14 22.40 -26.78
C GLU A 146 -17.78 20.92 -26.86
N VAL A 147 -18.74 19.98 -26.91
CA VAL A 147 -18.44 18.55 -27.12
C VAL A 147 -17.71 18.34 -28.45
N LEU A 148 -18.21 18.92 -29.55
CA LEU A 148 -17.58 18.83 -30.87
C LEU A 148 -16.15 19.39 -30.87
N LYS A 149 -15.94 20.53 -30.21
CA LYS A 149 -14.62 21.14 -30.02
C LYS A 149 -13.67 20.22 -29.23
N HIS A 150 -14.11 19.66 -28.11
CA HIS A 150 -13.27 18.80 -27.28
C HIS A 150 -12.99 17.44 -27.93
N VAL A 151 -13.89 16.91 -28.77
CA VAL A 151 -13.60 15.73 -29.60
C VAL A 151 -12.41 16.00 -30.54
N LYS A 152 -12.35 17.19 -31.16
CA LYS A 152 -11.19 17.59 -31.98
C LYS A 152 -9.92 17.75 -31.16
N LEU A 153 -10.00 18.32 -29.95
CA LEU A 153 -8.85 18.44 -29.06
C LEU A 153 -8.33 17.06 -28.62
N VAL A 154 -9.23 16.12 -28.37
CA VAL A 154 -8.87 14.72 -28.13
C VAL A 154 -8.15 14.14 -29.35
N PHE A 155 -8.68 14.32 -30.57
CA PHE A 155 -7.99 13.91 -31.81
C PHE A 155 -6.60 14.54 -31.96
N ALA A 156 -6.45 15.82 -31.62
CA ALA A 156 -5.15 16.50 -31.64
C ALA A 156 -4.18 15.89 -30.61
N SER A 157 -4.67 15.46 -29.45
CA SER A 157 -3.84 14.88 -28.38
C SER A 157 -3.12 13.60 -28.77
N LEU A 158 -3.58 12.89 -29.82
CA LEU A 158 -2.82 11.78 -30.40
C LEU A 158 -1.42 12.23 -30.83
N TYR A 159 -1.25 13.50 -31.21
CA TYR A 159 0.00 14.11 -31.63
C TYR A 159 0.60 15.04 -30.58
N ASN A 160 0.28 14.84 -29.30
CA ASN A 160 1.07 15.42 -28.21
C ASN A 160 2.53 14.98 -28.33
N ASP A 161 3.45 15.85 -27.90
CA ASP A 161 4.89 15.66 -28.08
C ASP A 161 5.34 14.32 -27.43
N ARG A 162 4.81 14.05 -26.23
CA ARG A 162 4.96 12.79 -25.50
C ARG A 162 4.43 11.57 -26.25
N ALA A 163 3.24 11.66 -26.85
CA ALA A 163 2.62 10.55 -27.57
C ALA A 163 3.38 10.21 -28.86
N ILE A 164 3.98 11.21 -29.52
CA ILE A 164 4.87 11.02 -30.67
C ILE A 164 6.14 10.30 -30.22
N SER A 165 6.85 10.84 -29.22
CA SER A 165 8.08 10.24 -28.68
C SER A 165 7.86 8.79 -28.23
N TYR A 166 6.81 8.54 -27.45
CA TYR A 166 6.46 7.21 -26.95
C TYR A 166 6.31 6.18 -28.06
N ARG A 167 5.57 6.51 -29.13
CA ARG A 167 5.35 5.61 -30.26
C ARG A 167 6.64 5.29 -31.01
N VAL A 168 7.49 6.29 -31.24
CA VAL A 168 8.78 6.07 -31.91
C VAL A 168 9.68 5.18 -31.07
N HIS A 169 9.76 5.39 -29.76
CA HIS A 169 10.58 4.55 -28.88
C HIS A 169 10.11 3.10 -28.78
N HIS A 170 8.82 2.84 -28.92
CA HIS A 170 8.25 1.49 -28.93
C HIS A 170 8.10 0.91 -30.36
N ASN A 171 8.67 1.56 -31.37
CA ASN A 171 8.61 1.16 -32.78
C ASN A 171 7.17 0.99 -33.32
N PHE A 172 6.22 1.81 -32.85
CA PHE A 172 4.89 1.87 -33.43
C PHE A 172 4.86 2.80 -34.65
N GLU A 173 4.38 2.29 -35.77
CA GLU A 173 4.12 3.10 -36.97
C GLU A 173 3.00 4.11 -36.70
N HIS A 174 3.29 5.41 -36.89
CA HIS A 174 2.34 6.48 -36.59
C HIS A 174 1.04 6.39 -37.40
N SER A 175 1.10 5.83 -38.62
CA SER A 175 -0.05 5.65 -39.50
C SER A 175 -0.99 4.52 -39.07
N GLU A 176 -0.55 3.63 -38.18
CA GLU A 176 -1.33 2.47 -37.75
C GLU A 176 -2.15 2.74 -36.48
N VAL A 177 -1.83 3.82 -35.76
CA VAL A 177 -2.52 4.20 -34.51
C VAL A 177 -3.67 5.15 -34.81
N ALA A 178 -4.87 4.76 -34.40
CA ALA A 178 -6.05 5.62 -34.44
C ALA A 178 -6.51 5.97 -33.03
N LEU A 179 -7.29 7.04 -32.92
CA LEU A 179 -7.87 7.48 -31.67
C LEU A 179 -9.39 7.49 -31.73
N SER A 180 -10.00 7.04 -30.65
CA SER A 180 -11.43 7.21 -30.39
C SER A 180 -11.63 8.20 -29.24
N ALA A 181 -12.58 9.12 -29.38
CA ALA A 181 -13.08 9.96 -28.31
C ALA A 181 -14.29 9.28 -27.64
N GLY A 182 -14.17 8.96 -26.35
CA GLY A 182 -15.27 8.53 -25.50
C GLY A 182 -15.96 9.72 -24.84
N VAL A 183 -17.25 9.91 -25.09
CA VAL A 183 -18.10 10.92 -24.44
C VAL A 183 -18.93 10.22 -23.38
N GLN A 184 -18.53 10.38 -22.11
CA GLN A 184 -19.15 9.71 -20.97
C GLN A 184 -19.86 10.72 -20.07
N ARG A 185 -21.03 10.36 -19.53
CA ARG A 185 -21.72 11.19 -18.55
C ARG A 185 -20.85 11.40 -17.31
N MET A 186 -20.82 12.64 -16.80
CA MET A 186 -20.10 12.95 -15.56
C MET A 186 -20.81 12.36 -14.34
N VAL A 187 -20.00 11.87 -13.40
CA VAL A 187 -20.42 11.57 -12.03
C VAL A 187 -20.08 12.80 -11.18
N ARG A 188 -21.01 13.26 -10.34
CA ARG A 188 -20.89 14.51 -9.56
C ARG A 188 -20.00 14.34 -8.32
N THR A 189 -18.79 13.85 -8.56
CA THR A 189 -17.72 13.70 -7.57
C THR A 189 -17.12 15.04 -7.15
N ASP A 190 -17.38 16.12 -7.90
CA ASP A 190 -17.09 17.50 -7.48
C ASP A 190 -17.83 17.89 -6.18
N LEU A 191 -18.96 17.24 -5.91
CA LEU A 191 -19.73 17.34 -4.67
C LEU A 191 -19.50 16.16 -3.72
N GLY A 192 -18.62 15.24 -4.10
CA GLY A 192 -18.41 13.96 -3.43
C GLY A 192 -16.93 13.61 -3.39
N VAL A 193 -16.64 12.36 -3.75
CA VAL A 193 -15.34 11.72 -3.50
C VAL A 193 -14.99 10.85 -4.69
N SER A 194 -13.70 10.75 -5.02
CA SER A 194 -13.22 9.89 -6.09
C SER A 194 -11.81 9.41 -5.80
N GLY A 195 -11.35 8.45 -6.59
CA GLY A 195 -9.98 7.97 -6.50
C GLY A 195 -9.72 6.77 -7.37
N VAL A 196 -8.69 6.03 -6.97
CA VAL A 196 -8.19 4.85 -7.70
C VAL A 196 -8.16 3.66 -6.76
N ALA A 197 -8.51 2.48 -7.26
CA ALA A 197 -8.44 1.23 -6.54
C ALA A 197 -7.65 0.18 -7.35
N PHE A 198 -6.81 -0.58 -6.67
CA PHE A 198 -6.07 -1.71 -7.21
C PHE A 198 -6.56 -2.98 -6.55
N THR A 199 -6.76 -4.05 -7.32
CA THR A 199 -7.20 -5.35 -6.78
C THR A 199 -6.04 -6.16 -6.21
N LEU A 200 -4.92 -5.54 -5.89
CA LEU A 200 -3.81 -6.10 -5.12
C LEU A 200 -3.06 -4.97 -4.43
N ASP A 201 -2.17 -5.30 -3.50
CA ASP A 201 -1.18 -4.35 -3.04
C ASP A 201 -0.11 -4.12 -4.12
N THR A 202 -0.06 -2.91 -4.66
CA THR A 202 0.86 -2.55 -5.75
C THR A 202 2.34 -2.61 -5.37
N GLU A 203 2.66 -2.54 -4.07
CA GLU A 203 4.05 -2.60 -3.60
C GLU A 203 4.56 -4.04 -3.45
N SER A 204 3.83 -4.88 -2.71
CA SER A 204 4.25 -6.26 -2.44
C SER A 204 3.73 -7.29 -3.45
N GLY A 205 2.72 -6.95 -4.25
CA GLY A 205 2.00 -7.90 -5.08
C GLY A 205 0.99 -8.78 -4.32
N PHE A 206 0.72 -8.49 -3.03
CA PHE A 206 -0.22 -9.26 -2.23
C PHE A 206 -1.65 -9.20 -2.80
N ARG A 207 -2.14 -10.38 -3.25
CA ARG A 207 -3.36 -10.49 -4.06
C ARG A 207 -4.64 -10.54 -3.27
N ASP A 208 -4.61 -10.78 -1.96
CA ASP A 208 -5.83 -10.95 -1.16
C ASP A 208 -6.34 -9.64 -0.57
N ALA A 209 -5.82 -8.50 -1.02
CA ALA A 209 -6.28 -7.17 -0.64
C ALA A 209 -6.73 -6.35 -1.86
N VAL A 210 -7.68 -5.43 -1.64
CA VAL A 210 -7.98 -4.30 -2.52
C VAL A 210 -7.38 -3.06 -1.87
N PHE A 211 -6.47 -2.40 -2.58
CA PHE A 211 -5.89 -1.12 -2.17
C PHE A 211 -6.74 0.03 -2.74
N VAL A 212 -7.25 0.91 -1.90
CA VAL A 212 -8.11 2.03 -2.31
C VAL A 212 -7.46 3.35 -1.91
N THR A 213 -7.38 4.27 -2.85
CA THR A 213 -7.02 5.67 -2.61
C THR A 213 -8.25 6.56 -2.81
N SER A 214 -8.40 7.59 -1.99
CA SER A 214 -9.60 8.43 -1.99
C SER A 214 -9.34 9.89 -1.62
N SER A 215 -9.93 10.82 -2.36
CA SER A 215 -9.94 12.25 -2.03
C SER A 215 -11.21 12.95 -2.50
N TYR A 216 -11.44 14.17 -2.00
CA TYR A 216 -12.61 14.96 -2.36
C TYR A 216 -12.49 15.55 -3.77
N GLY A 217 -13.62 15.70 -4.44
CA GLY A 217 -13.68 16.30 -5.78
C GLY A 217 -13.49 15.29 -6.91
N LEU A 218 -13.21 15.81 -8.12
CA LEU A 218 -12.96 15.00 -9.31
C LEU A 218 -11.63 14.22 -9.22
N GLY A 219 -11.61 13.01 -9.78
CA GLY A 219 -10.53 12.02 -9.59
C GLY A 219 -9.19 12.37 -10.22
N GLU A 220 -9.19 13.33 -11.14
CA GLU A 220 -8.00 13.79 -11.85
C GLU A 220 -6.85 14.17 -10.90
N MET A 221 -7.17 14.80 -9.75
CA MET A 221 -6.18 15.19 -8.76
C MET A 221 -5.47 13.99 -8.11
N VAL A 222 -6.17 12.87 -7.95
CA VAL A 222 -5.62 11.63 -7.38
C VAL A 222 -4.80 10.91 -8.43
N VAL A 223 -5.32 10.77 -9.65
CA VAL A 223 -4.64 10.11 -10.78
C VAL A 223 -3.33 10.81 -11.12
N GLN A 224 -3.31 12.14 -11.14
CA GLN A 224 -2.11 12.94 -11.39
C GLN A 224 -1.16 13.01 -10.18
N GLY A 225 -1.60 12.60 -8.98
CA GLY A 225 -0.84 12.76 -7.74
C GLY A 225 -0.73 14.20 -7.25
N ALA A 226 -1.62 15.09 -7.70
CA ALA A 226 -1.66 16.49 -7.29
C ALA A 226 -2.19 16.67 -5.85
N VAL A 227 -2.77 15.62 -5.25
CA VAL A 227 -3.23 15.57 -3.86
C VAL A 227 -2.67 14.33 -3.15
N ASN A 228 -2.48 14.42 -1.83
CA ASN A 228 -2.22 13.25 -0.98
C ASN A 228 -3.56 12.67 -0.48
N PRO A 229 -4.01 11.51 -1.02
CA PRO A 229 -5.31 10.92 -0.71
C PRO A 229 -5.28 10.11 0.60
N ASP A 230 -6.46 9.81 1.12
CA ASP A 230 -6.62 8.71 2.08
C ASP A 230 -6.29 7.39 1.40
N GLU A 231 -5.77 6.44 2.18
CA GLU A 231 -5.38 5.11 1.72
C GLU A 231 -6.03 4.03 2.60
N PHE A 232 -6.57 2.99 1.97
CA PHE A 232 -7.27 1.90 2.64
C PHE A 232 -6.87 0.56 2.06
N PHE A 233 -6.80 -0.47 2.90
CA PHE A 233 -6.68 -1.85 2.47
C PHE A 233 -7.92 -2.63 2.89
N VAL A 234 -8.53 -3.36 1.96
CA VAL A 234 -9.72 -4.19 2.20
C VAL A 234 -9.41 -5.65 1.87
N TYR A 235 -9.59 -6.55 2.84
CA TYR A 235 -9.29 -7.98 2.71
C TYR A 235 -10.39 -8.74 1.96
N LYS A 236 -10.05 -9.30 0.80
CA LYS A 236 -11.01 -9.99 -0.07
C LYS A 236 -11.68 -11.19 0.61
N PRO A 237 -10.97 -12.09 1.31
CA PRO A 237 -11.60 -13.23 1.97
C PRO A 237 -12.61 -12.84 3.06
N ALA A 238 -12.34 -11.79 3.85
CA ALA A 238 -13.32 -11.29 4.82
C ALA A 238 -14.53 -10.65 4.12
N LEU A 239 -14.30 -9.91 3.03
CA LEU A 239 -15.36 -9.32 2.22
C LEU A 239 -16.32 -10.39 1.65
N GLU A 240 -15.77 -11.48 1.11
CA GLU A 240 -16.54 -12.61 0.59
C GLU A 240 -17.35 -13.33 1.69
N GLN A 241 -16.84 -13.34 2.92
CA GLN A 241 -17.54 -13.90 4.08
C GLN A 241 -18.58 -12.93 4.68
N GLY A 242 -18.72 -11.71 4.15
CA GLY A 242 -19.62 -10.69 4.70
C GLY A 242 -19.16 -10.14 6.05
N LYS A 243 -17.86 -10.24 6.36
CA LYS A 243 -17.24 -9.79 7.61
C LYS A 243 -16.65 -8.38 7.46
N LYS A 244 -16.23 -7.77 8.57
CA LYS A 244 -15.48 -6.51 8.54
C LYS A 244 -14.15 -6.74 7.80
N ALA A 245 -13.97 -6.07 6.67
CA ALA A 245 -12.87 -6.36 5.75
C ALA A 245 -11.77 -5.30 5.71
N VAL A 246 -11.98 -4.11 6.30
CA VAL A 246 -10.96 -3.04 6.26
C VAL A 246 -9.80 -3.40 7.19
N LEU A 247 -8.61 -3.60 6.62
CA LEU A 247 -7.39 -3.99 7.33
C LEU A 247 -6.61 -2.78 7.87
N ARG A 248 -6.60 -1.68 7.12
CA ARG A 248 -5.76 -0.51 7.44
C ARG A 248 -6.38 0.75 6.85
N ARG A 249 -6.28 1.86 7.60
CA ARG A 249 -6.65 3.20 7.14
C ARG A 249 -5.51 4.18 7.39
N THR A 250 -5.15 4.95 6.37
CA THR A 250 -4.16 6.02 6.48
C THR A 250 -4.78 7.31 5.96
N ARG A 251 -4.80 8.35 6.79
CA ARG A 251 -5.42 9.62 6.42
C ARG A 251 -4.46 10.44 5.55
N GLY A 252 -4.95 10.87 4.40
CA GLY A 252 -4.25 11.83 3.53
C GLY A 252 -4.48 13.27 3.98
N SER A 253 -3.56 14.17 3.61
CA SER A 253 -3.71 15.60 3.92
C SER A 253 -4.85 16.26 3.16
N LYS A 254 -5.22 15.73 1.97
CA LYS A 254 -6.38 16.15 1.17
C LYS A 254 -6.51 17.67 1.00
N GLN A 255 -5.40 18.40 0.85
CA GLN A 255 -5.39 19.87 0.92
C GLN A 255 -6.20 20.55 -0.17
N LYS A 256 -6.34 19.92 -1.35
CA LYS A 256 -7.00 20.50 -2.53
C LYS A 256 -7.95 19.51 -3.17
N LYS A 257 -9.03 20.04 -3.76
CA LYS A 257 -10.01 19.29 -4.56
C LYS A 257 -10.29 19.99 -5.88
N MET A 258 -10.62 19.22 -6.91
CA MET A 258 -11.08 19.74 -8.19
C MET A 258 -12.61 19.73 -8.24
N VAL A 259 -13.20 20.88 -8.60
CA VAL A 259 -14.65 21.08 -8.66
C VAL A 259 -15.05 21.74 -9.98
N TYR A 260 -16.35 21.81 -10.25
CA TYR A 260 -16.86 22.49 -11.44
C TYR A 260 -16.61 24.00 -11.37
N ALA A 261 -16.19 24.58 -12.50
CA ALA A 261 -16.12 26.02 -12.67
C ALA A 261 -17.48 26.58 -13.12
N GLU A 262 -17.80 27.80 -12.69
CA GLU A 262 -19.07 28.47 -13.08
C GLU A 262 -19.16 28.72 -14.59
N ALA A 263 -18.03 28.99 -15.24
CA ALA A 263 -17.93 29.27 -16.67
C ALA A 263 -17.84 28.02 -17.58
N GLY A 264 -17.99 26.82 -17.02
CA GLY A 264 -17.71 25.54 -17.70
C GLY A 264 -16.28 25.05 -17.46
N GLY A 265 -16.08 23.73 -17.54
CA GLY A 265 -14.81 23.10 -17.16
C GLY A 265 -14.62 22.99 -15.64
N VAL A 266 -13.37 22.99 -15.18
CA VAL A 266 -13.01 22.65 -13.80
C VAL A 266 -12.08 23.69 -13.18
N GLN A 267 -12.08 23.76 -11.85
CA GLN A 267 -11.18 24.61 -11.07
C GLN A 267 -10.71 23.86 -9.81
N THR A 268 -9.52 24.19 -9.32
CA THR A 268 -8.97 23.64 -8.07
C THR A 268 -9.24 24.59 -6.93
N VAL A 269 -9.77 24.06 -5.82
CA VAL A 269 -10.06 24.81 -4.59
C VAL A 269 -9.45 24.09 -3.38
N ASP A 270 -9.23 24.83 -2.29
CA ASP A 270 -8.78 24.24 -1.03
C ASP A 270 -9.92 23.47 -0.35
N VAL A 271 -9.56 22.37 0.32
CA VAL A 271 -10.49 21.56 1.13
C VAL A 271 -10.60 22.18 2.52
N SER A 272 -11.79 22.17 3.13
CA SER A 272 -11.96 22.71 4.48
C SER A 272 -11.17 21.90 5.52
N GLU A 273 -10.72 22.53 6.60
CA GLU A 273 -9.96 21.84 7.66
C GLU A 273 -10.75 20.64 8.23
N ALA A 274 -12.06 20.79 8.41
CA ALA A 274 -12.92 19.70 8.90
C ALA A 274 -12.93 18.48 7.96
N GLU A 275 -13.01 18.71 6.65
CA GLU A 275 -12.91 17.64 5.64
C GLU A 275 -11.50 17.02 5.59
N GLN A 276 -10.44 17.82 5.72
CA GLN A 276 -9.07 17.31 5.75
C GLN A 276 -8.83 16.36 6.94
N GLN A 277 -9.44 16.66 8.09
CA GLN A 277 -9.32 15.86 9.31
C GLN A 277 -10.16 14.57 9.31
N ALA A 278 -11.15 14.46 8.42
CA ALA A 278 -11.97 13.26 8.25
C ALA A 278 -11.40 12.29 7.21
N PHE A 279 -11.84 11.02 7.27
CA PHE A 279 -11.71 10.12 6.13
C PHE A 279 -12.78 10.45 5.10
N SER A 280 -12.40 10.41 3.83
CA SER A 280 -13.27 10.70 2.69
C SER A 280 -14.29 9.59 2.40
N LEU A 281 -14.05 8.36 2.85
CA LEU A 281 -14.97 7.23 2.71
C LEU A 281 -15.36 6.66 4.08
N SER A 282 -16.59 6.16 4.14
CA SER A 282 -17.06 5.31 5.24
C SER A 282 -16.71 3.83 4.99
N ASP A 283 -16.82 3.00 6.03
CA ASP A 283 -16.62 1.55 5.91
C ASP A 283 -17.61 0.88 4.96
N ASP A 284 -18.85 1.37 4.91
CA ASP A 284 -19.86 0.88 3.97
C ASP A 284 -19.49 1.22 2.53
N ASP A 285 -18.96 2.43 2.29
CA ASP A 285 -18.47 2.82 0.97
C ASP A 285 -17.29 1.96 0.54
N LEU A 286 -16.33 1.71 1.45
CA LEU A 286 -15.18 0.84 1.18
C LEU A 286 -15.60 -0.59 0.86
N THR A 287 -16.60 -1.10 1.58
CA THR A 287 -17.14 -2.44 1.36
C THR A 287 -17.82 -2.54 0.00
N GLU A 288 -18.63 -1.55 -0.37
CA GLU A 288 -19.31 -1.52 -1.66
C GLU A 288 -18.32 -1.39 -2.83
N LEU A 289 -17.36 -0.46 -2.74
CA LEU A 289 -16.32 -0.29 -3.74
C LEU A 289 -15.50 -1.58 -3.91
N ALA A 290 -15.03 -2.18 -2.81
CA ALA A 290 -14.24 -3.39 -2.86
C ALA A 290 -15.01 -4.57 -3.49
N ARG A 291 -16.33 -4.67 -3.29
CA ARG A 291 -17.17 -5.68 -3.96
C ARG A 291 -17.19 -5.48 -5.47
N GLN A 292 -17.36 -4.24 -5.94
CA GLN A 292 -17.29 -3.93 -7.37
C GLN A 292 -15.91 -4.25 -7.94
N CYS A 293 -14.82 -3.88 -7.24
CA CYS A 293 -13.45 -4.18 -7.63
C CYS A 293 -13.18 -5.70 -7.75
N VAL A 294 -13.59 -6.50 -6.76
CA VAL A 294 -13.44 -7.97 -6.80
C VAL A 294 -14.28 -8.59 -7.91
N THR A 295 -15.48 -8.05 -8.17
CA THR A 295 -16.33 -8.50 -9.27
C THR A 295 -15.68 -8.25 -10.63
N ILE A 296 -15.07 -7.06 -10.81
CA ILE A 296 -14.32 -6.72 -12.01
C ILE A 296 -13.10 -7.66 -12.16
N GLU A 297 -12.29 -7.83 -11.11
CA GLU A 297 -11.14 -8.75 -11.15
C GLU A 297 -11.52 -10.17 -11.57
N LYS A 298 -12.60 -10.71 -11.00
CA LYS A 298 -13.11 -12.06 -11.34
C LYS A 298 -13.53 -12.17 -12.80
N HIS A 299 -14.12 -11.11 -13.37
CA HIS A 299 -14.52 -11.07 -14.78
C HIS A 299 -13.33 -11.09 -15.73
N TYR A 300 -12.31 -10.27 -15.46
CA TYR A 300 -11.12 -10.18 -16.32
C TYR A 300 -10.06 -11.27 -16.02
N GLY A 301 -10.21 -11.98 -14.90
CA GLY A 301 -9.34 -13.09 -14.49
C GLY A 301 -7.92 -12.67 -14.14
N ARG A 302 -7.70 -11.39 -13.83
CA ARG A 302 -6.39 -10.80 -13.56
C ARG A 302 -6.51 -9.56 -12.67
N PRO A 303 -5.43 -9.12 -11.99
CA PRO A 303 -5.46 -7.91 -11.20
C PRO A 303 -5.78 -6.66 -12.03
N MET A 304 -6.50 -5.71 -11.43
CA MET A 304 -7.07 -4.55 -12.12
C MET A 304 -6.71 -3.24 -11.41
N ASP A 305 -6.48 -2.20 -12.20
CA ASP A 305 -6.41 -0.78 -11.86
C ASP A 305 -7.74 -0.11 -12.25
N ILE A 306 -8.42 0.49 -11.28
CA ILE A 306 -9.82 0.91 -11.37
C ILE A 306 -9.97 2.36 -10.90
N GLU A 307 -10.47 3.22 -11.78
CA GLU A 307 -10.89 4.58 -11.42
C GLU A 307 -12.36 4.59 -11.02
N TRP A 308 -12.68 5.27 -9.91
CA TRP A 308 -14.04 5.26 -9.35
C TRP A 308 -14.43 6.63 -8.80
N GLY A 309 -15.73 6.83 -8.62
CA GLY A 309 -16.30 8.06 -8.10
C GLY A 309 -17.61 7.83 -7.33
N LYS A 310 -17.71 8.40 -6.13
CA LYS A 310 -18.95 8.50 -5.36
C LYS A 310 -19.66 9.81 -5.69
N ASP A 311 -20.84 9.71 -6.29
CA ASP A 311 -21.64 10.87 -6.69
C ASP A 311 -22.19 11.59 -5.45
N GLY A 312 -21.95 12.89 -5.36
CA GLY A 312 -22.42 13.70 -4.22
C GLY A 312 -23.92 13.97 -4.20
N ARG A 313 -24.67 13.66 -5.27
CA ARG A 313 -26.13 13.82 -5.33
C ARG A 313 -26.88 12.55 -4.92
N ASP A 314 -26.48 11.40 -5.45
CA ASP A 314 -27.18 10.12 -5.21
C ASP A 314 -26.47 9.20 -4.18
N GLY A 315 -25.23 9.54 -3.81
CA GLY A 315 -24.42 8.80 -2.85
C GLY A 315 -23.91 7.44 -3.34
N GLN A 316 -24.10 7.11 -4.62
CA GLN A 316 -23.72 5.83 -5.21
C GLN A 316 -22.29 5.87 -5.76
N ILE A 317 -21.65 4.71 -5.79
CA ILE A 317 -20.30 4.54 -6.32
C ILE A 317 -20.38 4.03 -7.76
N TYR A 318 -19.66 4.71 -8.64
CA TYR A 318 -19.56 4.42 -10.06
C TYR A 318 -18.10 4.13 -10.43
N ILE A 319 -17.91 3.14 -11.29
CA ILE A 319 -16.64 2.82 -11.93
C ILE A 319 -16.53 3.62 -13.22
N LEU A 320 -15.47 4.40 -13.33
CA LEU A 320 -15.22 5.32 -14.45
C LEU A 320 -14.35 4.66 -15.52
N GLN A 321 -13.37 3.87 -15.09
CA GLN A 321 -12.44 3.14 -15.94
C GLN A 321 -11.94 1.89 -15.21
N ALA A 322 -11.62 0.83 -15.94
CA ALA A 322 -10.90 -0.33 -15.42
C ALA A 322 -9.96 -0.88 -16.48
N ARG A 323 -8.73 -1.20 -16.08
CA ARG A 323 -7.70 -1.80 -16.94
C ARG A 323 -6.84 -2.80 -16.16
N PRO A 324 -6.15 -3.74 -16.82
CA PRO A 324 -5.24 -4.65 -16.14
C PRO A 324 -4.12 -3.92 -15.40
N GLU A 325 -3.74 -4.41 -14.23
CA GLU A 325 -2.52 -3.98 -13.53
C GLU A 325 -1.29 -4.66 -14.17
N THR A 326 -0.26 -3.88 -14.51
CA THR A 326 0.85 -4.32 -15.38
C THR A 326 2.19 -4.49 -14.69
N VAL A 327 2.41 -3.97 -13.48
CA VAL A 327 3.72 -4.01 -12.80
C VAL A 327 3.90 -5.35 -12.12
N GLN A 328 2.99 -5.71 -11.21
CA GLN A 328 3.11 -6.95 -10.42
C GLN A 328 2.74 -8.18 -11.24
N SER A 329 1.95 -8.03 -12.31
CA SER A 329 1.72 -9.11 -13.28
C SER A 329 2.96 -9.49 -14.09
N ARG A 330 3.99 -8.63 -14.12
CA ARG A 330 5.28 -8.86 -14.80
C ARG A 330 6.43 -9.28 -13.86
N ALA A 331 6.27 -9.11 -12.54
CA ALA A 331 7.28 -9.50 -11.57
C ALA A 331 7.55 -11.03 -11.67
N GLY A 332 8.78 -11.40 -12.01
CA GLY A 332 9.19 -12.79 -12.13
C GLY A 332 9.22 -13.53 -10.78
N ARG A 333 9.52 -14.83 -10.82
CA ARG A 333 9.60 -15.71 -9.64
C ARG A 333 10.85 -15.51 -8.76
N THR A 334 11.61 -14.45 -9.00
CA THR A 334 12.88 -14.15 -8.34
C THR A 334 12.67 -12.98 -7.39
N LEU A 335 12.91 -13.21 -6.10
CA LEU A 335 12.86 -12.13 -5.11
C LEU A 335 14.20 -11.40 -5.12
N GLU A 336 14.18 -10.11 -5.47
CA GLU A 336 15.32 -9.20 -5.32
C GLU A 336 15.18 -8.43 -4.02
N ARG A 337 16.19 -8.55 -3.14
CA ARG A 337 16.24 -7.80 -1.89
C ARG A 337 17.43 -6.86 -1.89
N PHE A 338 17.14 -5.58 -1.69
CA PHE A 338 18.13 -4.52 -1.60
C PHE A 338 18.40 -4.22 -0.11
N GLU A 339 19.66 -4.20 0.29
CA GLU A 339 20.07 -3.87 1.66
C GLU A 339 21.19 -2.84 1.63
N LEU A 340 20.98 -1.72 2.31
CA LEU A 340 22.00 -0.71 2.56
C LEU A 340 23.04 -1.25 3.53
N THR A 341 24.33 -1.14 3.17
CA THR A 341 25.44 -1.61 4.01
C THR A 341 26.05 -0.51 4.88
N GLY A 342 25.53 0.72 4.78
CA GLY A 342 25.98 1.88 5.53
C GLY A 342 24.83 2.75 6.02
N LYS A 343 25.11 3.62 7.00
CA LYS A 343 24.19 4.67 7.46
C LYS A 343 24.68 6.02 6.95
N GLY A 344 23.80 6.77 6.28
CA GLY A 344 24.03 8.16 5.91
C GLY A 344 23.07 9.10 6.65
N ASP A 345 23.33 10.41 6.55
CA ASP A 345 22.39 11.42 7.06
C ASP A 345 21.14 11.45 6.17
N VAL A 346 19.97 11.33 6.79
CA VAL A 346 18.68 11.49 6.10
C VAL A 346 18.50 12.96 5.75
N LEU A 347 18.47 13.26 4.45
CA LEU A 347 18.26 14.61 3.94
C LEU A 347 16.77 14.90 3.78
N VAL A 348 16.04 13.91 3.25
CA VAL A 348 14.62 14.01 2.94
C VAL A 348 13.96 12.65 3.13
N GLU A 349 12.72 12.66 3.58
CA GLU A 349 11.86 11.47 3.65
C GLU A 349 10.55 11.71 2.89
N GLY A 350 9.93 10.63 2.43
CA GLY A 350 8.63 10.65 1.76
C GLY A 350 8.04 9.26 1.67
N ARG A 351 7.03 9.05 0.82
CA ARG A 351 6.47 7.71 0.57
C ARG A 351 7.36 6.93 -0.37
N ALA A 352 7.75 5.72 0.03
CA ALA A 352 8.47 4.79 -0.81
C ALA A 352 7.56 4.22 -1.90
N VAL A 353 8.12 4.10 -3.10
CA VAL A 353 7.55 3.40 -4.26
C VAL A 353 8.55 2.35 -4.71
N GLY A 354 8.14 1.09 -4.68
CA GLY A 354 9.01 -0.06 -4.89
C GLY A 354 9.87 -0.39 -3.66
N ASN A 355 10.83 -1.30 -3.84
CA ASN A 355 11.68 -1.83 -2.76
C ASN A 355 13.19 -1.75 -3.09
N ARG A 356 13.56 -0.93 -4.09
CA ARG A 356 14.92 -0.82 -4.63
C ARG A 356 15.71 0.31 -3.98
N ILE A 357 17.00 0.34 -4.28
CA ILE A 357 17.93 1.41 -3.88
C ILE A 357 18.61 1.93 -5.14
N GLY A 358 18.70 3.25 -5.28
CA GLY A 358 19.30 3.95 -6.41
C GLY A 358 20.23 5.04 -5.90
N ALA A 359 21.38 5.24 -6.56
CA ALA A 359 22.37 6.22 -6.13
C ALA A 359 22.90 7.01 -7.33
N GLY A 360 23.08 8.32 -7.17
CA GLY A 360 23.40 9.19 -8.28
C GLY A 360 23.58 10.66 -7.88
N VAL A 361 23.75 11.51 -8.89
CA VAL A 361 23.87 12.96 -8.71
C VAL A 361 22.50 13.61 -8.81
N VAL A 362 22.15 14.45 -7.85
CA VAL A 362 20.89 15.20 -7.82
C VAL A 362 20.81 16.18 -8.98
N ARG A 363 19.69 16.08 -9.71
CA ARG A 363 19.22 17.08 -10.66
C ARG A 363 17.84 17.59 -10.27
N VAL A 364 17.82 18.80 -9.69
CA VAL A 364 16.60 19.55 -9.42
C VAL A 364 16.13 20.20 -10.71
N VAL A 365 15.05 19.67 -11.26
CA VAL A 365 14.39 20.15 -12.47
C VAL A 365 13.09 20.83 -12.03
N LYS A 366 12.92 22.10 -12.40
CA LYS A 366 11.72 22.87 -12.05
C LYS A 366 10.69 22.87 -13.17
N ASP A 367 11.18 22.87 -14.40
CA ASP A 367 10.38 23.10 -15.60
C ASP A 367 10.89 22.22 -16.75
N ILE A 368 10.01 21.95 -17.72
CA ILE A 368 10.29 21.09 -18.88
C ILE A 368 11.51 21.57 -19.70
N SER A 369 11.77 22.88 -19.73
CA SER A 369 12.93 23.46 -20.43
C SER A 369 14.30 23.05 -19.86
N GLN A 370 14.33 22.43 -18.67
CA GLN A 370 15.55 21.98 -18.00
C GLN A 370 15.81 20.48 -18.16
N MET A 371 14.98 19.77 -18.92
CA MET A 371 15.06 18.32 -19.12
C MET A 371 16.41 17.83 -19.66
N ASP A 372 17.05 18.60 -20.54
CA ASP A 372 18.35 18.28 -21.13
C ASP A 372 19.49 18.22 -20.10
N SER A 373 19.27 18.74 -18.87
CA SER A 373 20.27 18.78 -17.81
C SER A 373 20.46 17.45 -17.07
N VAL A 374 19.50 16.53 -17.19
CA VAL A 374 19.53 15.22 -16.52
C VAL A 374 20.38 14.27 -17.34
N GLN A 375 21.27 13.54 -16.67
CA GLN A 375 22.15 12.54 -17.27
C GLN A 375 21.80 11.12 -16.84
N ASP A 376 22.36 10.13 -17.55
CA ASP A 376 22.15 8.73 -17.24
C ASP A 376 22.75 8.40 -15.87
N GLY A 377 21.93 7.87 -14.97
CA GLY A 377 22.30 7.58 -13.58
C GLY A 377 22.04 8.71 -12.58
N ASP A 378 21.52 9.87 -13.01
CA ASP A 378 21.17 10.98 -12.11
C ASP A 378 19.93 10.68 -11.25
N ILE A 379 19.79 11.41 -10.14
CA ILE A 379 18.60 11.39 -9.28
C ILE A 379 17.72 12.57 -9.68
N LEU A 380 16.56 12.29 -10.26
CA LEU A 380 15.62 13.31 -10.71
C LEU A 380 14.84 13.86 -9.50
N VAL A 381 14.97 15.17 -9.23
CA VAL A 381 14.26 15.85 -8.15
C VAL A 381 13.32 16.92 -8.73
N ALA A 382 12.03 16.86 -8.40
CA ALA A 382 11.02 17.79 -8.94
C ALA A 382 9.92 18.12 -7.92
N ASP A 383 9.14 19.19 -8.14
CA ASP A 383 7.96 19.46 -7.29
C ASP A 383 6.88 18.41 -7.53
N MET A 384 6.63 18.13 -8.80
CA MET A 384 5.75 17.09 -9.31
C MET A 384 6.27 16.73 -10.71
N THR A 385 5.95 15.54 -11.17
CA THR A 385 6.27 15.11 -12.54
C THR A 385 4.99 14.86 -13.30
N ASP A 386 4.96 15.25 -14.55
CA ASP A 386 3.87 14.96 -15.48
C ASP A 386 4.39 14.05 -16.63
N PRO A 387 3.50 13.56 -17.50
CA PRO A 387 3.87 12.67 -18.61
C PRO A 387 4.93 13.22 -19.56
N ASP A 388 5.13 14.54 -19.64
CA ASP A 388 6.14 15.13 -20.53
C ASP A 388 7.57 14.82 -20.04
N TRP A 389 7.73 14.34 -18.79
CA TRP A 389 9.03 14.03 -18.16
C TRP A 389 9.52 12.61 -18.44
N GLU A 390 8.70 11.77 -19.07
CA GLU A 390 9.01 10.35 -19.31
C GLU A 390 10.36 10.12 -20.03
N PRO A 391 10.75 10.88 -21.07
CA PRO A 391 12.03 10.67 -21.74
C PRO A 391 13.23 10.83 -20.80
N VAL A 392 13.10 11.72 -19.81
CA VAL A 392 14.14 12.02 -18.83
C VAL A 392 14.12 11.03 -17.67
N MET A 393 12.94 10.59 -17.24
CA MET A 393 12.81 9.58 -16.17
C MET A 393 13.54 8.28 -16.49
N LYS A 394 13.57 7.87 -17.76
CA LYS A 394 14.31 6.68 -18.22
C LYS A 394 15.82 6.75 -18.00
N ARG A 395 16.35 7.96 -17.87
CA ARG A 395 17.78 8.20 -17.63
C ARG A 395 18.10 8.22 -16.13
N ALA A 396 17.11 8.41 -15.28
CA ALA A 396 17.31 8.55 -13.84
C ALA A 396 17.57 7.18 -13.16
N SER A 397 18.42 7.18 -12.14
CA SER A 397 18.62 6.03 -11.25
C SER A 397 17.62 5.99 -10.08
N ALA A 398 16.98 7.12 -9.77
CA ALA A 398 15.85 7.24 -8.85
C ALA A 398 15.08 8.55 -9.09
N ILE A 399 13.84 8.61 -8.59
CA ILE A 399 12.97 9.80 -8.69
C ILE A 399 12.57 10.29 -7.29
N VAL A 400 12.62 11.59 -7.04
CA VAL A 400 12.19 12.21 -5.78
C VAL A 400 11.25 13.39 -6.07
N THR A 401 10.05 13.40 -5.49
CA THR A 401 9.08 14.49 -5.71
C THR A 401 8.51 15.07 -4.42
N ASN A 402 8.27 16.38 -4.40
CA ASN A 402 7.60 17.04 -3.27
C ASN A 402 6.15 16.58 -3.10
N ARG A 403 5.44 16.33 -4.21
CA ARG A 403 4.02 15.94 -4.23
C ARG A 403 3.85 14.57 -4.89
N GLY A 404 2.74 13.92 -4.59
CA GLY A 404 2.41 12.59 -5.11
C GLY A 404 2.17 11.56 -4.00
N GLY A 405 1.30 10.59 -4.28
CA GLY A 405 1.13 9.36 -3.49
C GLY A 405 1.60 8.14 -4.28
N ARG A 406 1.35 6.93 -3.77
CA ARG A 406 1.71 5.65 -4.42
C ARG A 406 1.10 5.43 -5.81
N THR A 407 0.12 6.22 -6.17
CA THR A 407 -0.64 6.15 -7.42
C THR A 407 -0.35 7.31 -8.36
N CYS A 408 0.58 8.21 -7.98
CA CYS A 408 0.93 9.34 -8.82
C CYS A 408 1.72 8.92 -10.06
N HIS A 409 1.80 9.82 -11.04
CA HIS A 409 2.55 9.60 -12.28
C HIS A 409 4.00 9.15 -12.02
N ALA A 410 4.73 9.84 -11.13
CA ALA A 410 6.10 9.47 -10.76
C ALA A 410 6.18 8.03 -10.25
N ALA A 411 5.21 7.62 -9.42
CA ALA A 411 5.20 6.30 -8.81
C ALA A 411 4.92 5.20 -9.82
N ILE A 412 3.95 5.42 -10.73
CA ILE A 412 3.61 4.46 -11.78
C ILE A 412 4.80 4.24 -12.72
N ILE A 413 5.40 5.33 -13.23
CA ILE A 413 6.54 5.23 -14.15
C ILE A 413 7.78 4.63 -13.46
N ALA A 414 8.07 5.03 -12.22
CA ALA A 414 9.19 4.46 -11.46
C ALA A 414 9.09 2.93 -11.35
N ARG A 415 7.87 2.42 -11.08
CA ARG A 415 7.60 0.97 -11.05
C ARG A 415 7.79 0.31 -12.41
N GLU A 416 7.27 0.91 -13.48
CA GLU A 416 7.41 0.39 -14.85
C GLU A 416 8.89 0.32 -15.29
N LEU A 417 9.68 1.33 -14.93
CA LEU A 417 11.12 1.40 -15.22
C LEU A 417 11.98 0.57 -14.26
N GLY A 418 11.39 0.14 -13.13
CA GLY A 418 12.11 -0.58 -12.08
C GLY A 418 13.16 0.29 -11.35
N ILE A 419 12.91 1.57 -11.16
CA ILE A 419 13.76 2.47 -10.36
C ILE A 419 13.03 2.87 -9.08
N PRO A 420 13.74 3.10 -7.95
CA PRO A 420 13.09 3.54 -6.72
C PRO A 420 12.57 4.98 -6.86
N ALA A 421 11.45 5.25 -6.20
CA ALA A 421 10.96 6.62 -6.08
C ALA A 421 10.49 6.98 -4.66
N VAL A 422 10.79 8.21 -4.25
CA VAL A 422 10.34 8.79 -2.98
C VAL A 422 9.45 9.99 -3.28
N VAL A 423 8.14 9.81 -3.08
CA VAL A 423 7.12 10.79 -3.49
C VAL A 423 6.45 11.43 -2.28
N GLY A 424 5.95 12.66 -2.43
CA GLY A 424 5.23 13.33 -1.35
C GLY A 424 6.14 13.81 -0.21
N THR A 425 7.39 14.17 -0.50
CA THR A 425 8.36 14.63 0.51
C THR A 425 8.03 16.01 1.10
N GLY A 426 7.22 16.81 0.40
CA GLY A 426 6.88 18.19 0.77
C GLY A 426 7.99 19.22 0.57
N ASN A 427 9.27 18.85 0.68
CA ASN A 427 10.40 19.79 0.67
C ASN A 427 11.65 19.36 -0.11
N ALA A 428 11.68 18.23 -0.82
CA ALA A 428 12.86 17.76 -1.58
C ALA A 428 13.51 18.81 -2.48
N THR A 429 12.74 19.62 -3.22
CA THR A 429 13.31 20.64 -4.12
C THR A 429 13.99 21.81 -3.39
N ARG A 430 13.82 21.91 -2.07
CA ARG A 430 14.46 22.93 -1.22
C ARG A 430 15.68 22.36 -0.49
N GLU A 431 15.58 21.14 0.01
CA GLU A 431 16.63 20.49 0.80
C GLU A 431 17.75 19.91 -0.08
N LEU A 432 17.42 19.37 -1.25
CA LEU A 432 18.39 18.75 -2.17
C LEU A 432 18.97 19.76 -3.14
N GLN A 433 20.28 19.69 -3.39
CA GLN A 433 21.00 20.65 -4.24
C GLN A 433 21.51 20.01 -5.54
N ASN A 434 21.46 20.76 -6.64
CA ASN A 434 22.01 20.34 -7.92
C ASN A 434 23.49 19.97 -7.80
N GLY A 435 23.87 18.78 -8.29
CA GLY A 435 25.25 18.27 -8.21
C GLY A 435 25.59 17.51 -6.93
N GLN A 436 24.69 17.44 -5.97
CA GLN A 436 24.87 16.67 -4.73
C GLN A 436 24.75 15.17 -5.01
N GLU A 437 25.64 14.35 -4.45
CA GLU A 437 25.49 12.89 -4.50
C GLU A 437 24.55 12.42 -3.39
N VAL A 438 23.58 11.57 -3.74
CA VAL A 438 22.61 11.00 -2.80
C VAL A 438 22.30 9.55 -3.11
N THR A 439 21.78 8.85 -2.11
CA THR A 439 21.25 7.49 -2.22
C THR A 439 19.79 7.49 -1.83
N VAL A 440 18.93 7.00 -2.71
CA VAL A 440 17.49 6.91 -2.53
C VAL A 440 17.14 5.46 -2.18
N SER A 441 16.60 5.25 -1.00
CA SER A 441 16.21 3.95 -0.46
C SER A 441 14.70 3.81 -0.34
N CYS A 442 14.17 2.78 -0.99
CA CYS A 442 12.79 2.34 -0.80
C CYS A 442 12.73 0.94 -0.15
N ALA A 443 13.87 0.39 0.29
CA ALA A 443 13.96 -0.96 0.84
C ALA A 443 13.54 -1.06 2.32
N GLU A 444 13.31 0.08 2.98
CA GLU A 444 13.17 0.19 4.43
C GLU A 444 11.70 0.24 4.92
N GLY A 445 10.71 0.18 4.02
CA GLY A 445 9.28 0.11 4.37
C GLY A 445 8.40 1.02 3.51
N ASP A 446 7.33 1.55 4.10
CA ASP A 446 6.42 2.50 3.43
C ASP A 446 7.00 3.91 3.30
N THR A 447 7.99 4.25 4.15
CA THR A 447 8.76 5.50 4.09
C THR A 447 10.01 5.27 3.27
N GLY A 448 10.22 6.13 2.29
CA GLY A 448 11.43 6.19 1.48
C GLY A 448 12.36 7.28 2.00
N TYR A 449 13.66 6.98 1.99
CA TYR A 449 14.70 7.86 2.52
C TYR A 449 15.66 8.31 1.43
N VAL A 450 16.04 9.59 1.47
CA VAL A 450 17.12 10.14 0.65
C VAL A 450 18.29 10.43 1.57
N TYR A 451 19.34 9.62 1.47
CA TYR A 451 20.57 9.76 2.23
C TYR A 451 21.61 10.61 1.52
N GLY A 452 22.40 11.34 2.27
CA GLY A 452 23.58 12.04 1.75
C GLY A 452 24.69 11.08 1.34
N GLY A 453 25.26 11.31 0.15
CA GLY A 453 26.35 10.52 -0.43
C GLY A 453 25.89 9.28 -1.20
N LYS A 454 26.83 8.65 -1.89
CA LYS A 454 26.66 7.32 -2.50
C LYS A 454 26.98 6.25 -1.46
N LEU A 455 25.95 5.60 -0.95
CA LEU A 455 26.05 4.51 0.00
C LEU A 455 26.07 3.18 -0.76
N ASP A 456 26.90 2.26 -0.29
CA ASP A 456 26.95 0.91 -0.81
C ASP A 456 25.68 0.13 -0.40
N PHE A 457 25.24 -0.77 -1.28
CA PHE A 457 24.13 -1.69 -1.02
C PHE A 457 24.36 -3.03 -1.71
N HIS A 458 23.77 -4.08 -1.13
CA HIS A 458 23.77 -5.43 -1.70
C HIS A 458 22.40 -5.78 -2.31
N VAL A 459 22.43 -6.58 -3.39
CA VAL A 459 21.24 -7.14 -4.03
C VAL A 459 21.30 -8.65 -3.93
N ASN A 460 20.43 -9.22 -3.10
CA ASN A 460 20.30 -10.66 -2.96
C ASN A 460 19.16 -11.15 -3.86
N ARG A 461 19.43 -12.14 -4.71
CA ARG A 461 18.46 -12.76 -5.62
C ARG A 461 18.19 -14.20 -5.17
N VAL A 462 16.94 -14.51 -4.85
CA VAL A 462 16.54 -15.86 -4.44
C VAL A 462 15.39 -16.36 -5.29
N GLU A 463 15.53 -17.56 -5.85
CA GLU A 463 14.44 -18.27 -6.54
C GLU A 463 13.62 -19.08 -5.52
N LEU A 464 12.35 -18.73 -5.36
CA LEU A 464 11.49 -19.26 -4.30
C LEU A 464 11.05 -20.72 -4.51
N ASP A 465 11.03 -21.21 -5.76
CA ASP A 465 10.54 -22.55 -6.13
C ASP A 465 11.53 -23.69 -5.78
N ALA A 466 12.74 -23.36 -5.30
CA ALA A 466 13.83 -24.33 -5.04
C ALA A 466 14.11 -24.58 -3.55
N MET A 467 13.26 -24.08 -2.63
CA MET A 467 13.53 -24.17 -1.20
C MET A 467 13.43 -25.62 -0.68
N PRO A 468 14.48 -26.13 0.00
CA PRO A 468 14.48 -27.49 0.52
C PRO A 468 13.51 -27.68 1.70
N GLU A 469 13.02 -28.90 1.91
CA GLU A 469 12.24 -29.23 3.11
C GLU A 469 13.13 -29.23 4.36
N VAL A 470 12.62 -28.68 5.46
CA VAL A 470 13.28 -28.68 6.77
C VAL A 470 12.35 -29.37 7.77
N GLY A 471 12.89 -30.23 8.64
CA GLY A 471 12.13 -31.01 9.62
C GLY A 471 11.52 -30.19 10.78
N MET A 472 11.58 -28.87 10.70
CA MET A 472 11.15 -27.91 11.71
C MET A 472 10.48 -26.72 11.04
N LYS A 473 9.40 -26.20 11.63
CA LYS A 473 8.69 -25.06 11.05
C LYS A 473 9.45 -23.76 11.29
N ILE A 474 9.72 -23.03 10.21
CA ILE A 474 10.33 -21.70 10.30
C ILE A 474 9.22 -20.65 10.18
N MET A 475 9.01 -19.92 11.27
CA MET A 475 8.04 -18.84 11.39
C MET A 475 8.76 -17.49 11.44
N MET A 476 7.99 -16.40 11.40
CA MET A 476 8.54 -15.04 11.45
C MET A 476 8.24 -14.32 12.76
N ASN A 477 9.15 -13.41 13.13
CA ASN A 477 8.97 -12.34 14.08
C ASN A 477 8.58 -11.09 13.29
N VAL A 478 7.34 -10.62 13.43
CA VAL A 478 6.82 -9.47 12.69
C VAL A 478 6.35 -8.42 13.67
N ALA A 479 6.78 -7.18 13.49
CA ALA A 479 6.33 -6.05 14.32
C ALA A 479 5.66 -4.96 13.49
N SER A 480 6.12 -4.75 12.25
CA SER A 480 5.59 -3.73 11.35
C SER A 480 4.44 -4.29 10.50
N PRO A 481 3.20 -3.78 10.66
CA PRO A 481 2.08 -4.15 9.79
C PRO A 481 2.32 -3.78 8.32
N ASP A 482 3.01 -2.66 8.10
CA ASP A 482 3.25 -2.07 6.78
C ASP A 482 4.06 -2.99 5.86
N ARG A 483 4.98 -3.77 6.44
CA ARG A 483 5.81 -4.73 5.69
C ARG A 483 5.22 -6.14 5.66
N ALA A 484 4.11 -6.40 6.34
CA ALA A 484 3.58 -7.76 6.50
C ALA A 484 3.29 -8.44 5.15
N PHE A 485 2.71 -7.72 4.19
CA PHE A 485 2.42 -8.25 2.85
C PHE A 485 3.69 -8.64 2.09
N SER A 486 4.76 -7.85 2.21
CA SER A 486 6.06 -8.19 1.59
C SER A 486 6.72 -9.41 2.25
N PHE A 487 6.60 -9.54 3.57
CA PHE A 487 7.16 -10.69 4.31
C PHE A 487 6.41 -11.98 4.03
N ALA A 488 5.10 -11.92 3.78
CA ALA A 488 4.30 -13.07 3.44
C ALA A 488 4.72 -13.76 2.13
N ALA A 489 5.41 -13.04 1.23
CA ALA A 489 5.96 -13.60 0.00
C ALA A 489 7.17 -14.53 0.24
N LEU A 490 7.85 -14.40 1.38
CA LEU A 490 8.96 -15.27 1.75
C LEU A 490 8.42 -16.64 2.21
N PRO A 491 9.17 -17.75 2.01
CA PRO A 491 8.80 -19.06 2.54
C PRO A 491 8.69 -18.99 4.06
N ASN A 492 7.56 -19.44 4.62
CA ASN A 492 7.27 -19.35 6.04
C ASN A 492 6.16 -20.31 6.46
N GLU A 493 6.06 -20.60 7.75
CA GLU A 493 4.98 -21.37 8.37
C GLU A 493 4.06 -20.50 9.25
N GLY A 494 4.04 -19.18 9.01
CA GLY A 494 3.27 -18.19 9.75
C GLY A 494 4.15 -17.25 10.59
N VAL A 495 3.54 -16.61 11.58
CA VAL A 495 4.19 -15.65 12.49
C VAL A 495 4.16 -16.22 13.91
N GLY A 496 5.32 -16.55 14.46
CA GLY A 496 5.41 -17.08 15.82
C GLY A 496 5.58 -15.99 16.88
N LEU A 497 5.84 -14.75 16.47
CA LEU A 497 5.79 -13.57 17.32
C LEU A 497 5.34 -12.33 16.52
N ALA A 498 4.09 -11.94 16.67
CA ALA A 498 3.59 -10.63 16.26
C ALA A 498 3.64 -9.68 17.46
N ARG A 499 4.46 -8.62 17.38
CA ARG A 499 4.65 -7.63 18.47
C ARG A 499 3.71 -6.45 18.29
N VAL A 500 2.84 -6.21 19.27
CA VAL A 500 1.90 -5.07 19.25
C VAL A 500 2.55 -3.75 19.66
N GLU A 501 3.72 -3.79 20.32
CA GLU A 501 4.41 -2.62 20.84
C GLU A 501 4.77 -1.61 19.73
N PHE A 502 5.09 -2.09 18.53
CA PHE A 502 5.35 -1.22 17.38
C PHE A 502 4.09 -0.43 16.99
N VAL A 503 2.92 -1.07 17.00
CA VAL A 503 1.65 -0.40 16.73
C VAL A 503 1.34 0.63 17.81
N ILE A 504 1.53 0.27 19.09
CA ILE A 504 1.26 1.17 20.21
C ILE A 504 2.22 2.37 20.21
N SER A 505 3.51 2.19 19.95
CA SER A 505 4.50 3.28 19.96
C SER A 505 4.47 4.15 18.71
N ASN A 506 4.50 3.55 17.53
CA ASN A 506 4.72 4.29 16.28
C ASN A 506 3.43 4.71 15.59
N VAL A 507 2.35 3.93 15.74
CA VAL A 507 1.07 4.24 15.10
C VAL A 507 0.16 5.01 16.05
N ILE A 508 -0.06 4.49 17.26
CA ILE A 508 -0.92 5.12 18.27
C ILE A 508 -0.16 6.28 18.94
N GLY A 509 0.97 5.99 19.58
CA GLY A 509 1.87 6.98 20.22
C GLY A 509 1.30 7.67 21.46
N ILE A 510 0.16 7.21 21.99
CA ILE A 510 -0.52 7.81 23.14
C ILE A 510 -0.73 6.74 24.20
N HIS A 511 -0.48 7.10 25.45
CA HIS A 511 -0.71 6.20 26.57
C HIS A 511 -2.21 5.84 26.69
N PRO A 512 -2.60 4.55 26.78
CA PRO A 512 -4.00 4.15 26.77
C PRO A 512 -4.81 4.75 27.92
N ARG A 513 -4.21 4.98 29.10
CA ARG A 513 -4.87 5.71 30.20
C ARG A 513 -5.18 7.16 29.87
N ALA A 514 -4.32 7.85 29.11
CA ALA A 514 -4.59 9.22 28.68
C ALA A 514 -5.82 9.28 27.74
N LEU A 515 -5.97 8.28 26.87
CA LEU A 515 -7.16 8.14 26.01
C LEU A 515 -8.42 7.81 26.81
N LEU A 516 -8.30 7.00 27.87
CA LEU A 516 -9.41 6.65 28.75
C LEU A 516 -9.88 7.80 29.63
N ASP A 517 -8.95 8.66 30.08
CA ASP A 517 -9.22 9.80 30.95
C ASP A 517 -9.68 11.05 30.18
N TYR A 518 -9.55 11.09 28.85
CA TYR A 518 -10.04 12.17 28.00
C TYR A 518 -11.53 12.48 28.27
N PRO A 519 -11.94 13.76 28.40
CA PRO A 519 -11.15 14.98 28.15
C PRO A 519 -10.37 15.50 29.38
N ASN A 520 -10.28 14.75 30.48
CA ASN A 520 -9.66 15.16 31.74
C ASN A 520 -8.14 14.96 31.76
N VAL A 521 -7.44 15.51 30.77
CA VAL A 521 -5.98 15.50 30.66
C VAL A 521 -5.46 16.94 30.51
N PRO A 522 -4.16 17.23 30.72
CA PRO A 522 -3.60 18.57 30.50
C PRO A 522 -3.88 19.07 29.07
N ASP A 523 -4.08 20.39 28.91
CA ASP A 523 -4.50 21.00 27.63
C ASP A 523 -3.54 20.68 26.46
N GLU A 524 -2.24 20.60 26.72
CA GLU A 524 -1.23 20.21 25.71
C GLU A 524 -1.43 18.77 25.23
N VAL A 525 -1.64 17.84 26.16
CA VAL A 525 -1.91 16.42 25.85
C VAL A 525 -3.26 16.30 25.14
N LYS A 526 -4.26 17.08 25.55
CA LYS A 526 -5.58 17.10 24.93
C LYS A 526 -5.50 17.47 23.44
N ALA A 527 -4.78 18.53 23.10
CA ALA A 527 -4.60 18.95 21.71
C ALA A 527 -3.91 17.87 20.87
N GLN A 528 -2.87 17.21 21.40
CA GLN A 528 -2.19 16.10 20.72
C GLN A 528 -3.09 14.88 20.53
N ILE A 529 -3.97 14.57 21.50
CA ILE A 529 -4.97 13.51 21.37
C ILE A 529 -5.97 13.87 20.28
N GLU A 530 -6.52 15.09 20.27
CA GLU A 530 -7.49 15.53 19.27
C GLU A 530 -6.91 15.47 17.84
N GLU A 531 -5.64 15.86 17.66
CA GLU A 531 -4.96 15.80 16.37
C GLU A 531 -4.75 14.36 15.86
N LYS A 532 -4.23 13.47 16.73
CA LYS A 532 -3.94 12.07 16.38
C LYS A 532 -5.19 11.21 16.25
N THR A 533 -6.25 11.50 17.00
CA THR A 533 -7.50 10.72 17.00
C THR A 533 -8.52 11.24 15.98
N ALA A 534 -8.19 12.31 15.24
CA ALA A 534 -9.08 12.85 14.23
C ALA A 534 -9.39 11.84 13.12
N GLY A 535 -10.67 11.77 12.76
CA GLY A 535 -11.24 10.76 11.85
C GLY A 535 -11.79 9.53 12.56
N TYR A 536 -11.62 9.39 13.88
CA TYR A 536 -12.19 8.31 14.70
C TYR A 536 -13.34 8.82 15.58
N ALA A 537 -14.25 7.91 15.94
CA ALA A 537 -15.45 8.26 16.72
C ALA A 537 -15.12 8.74 18.15
N SER A 538 -14.05 8.22 18.74
CA SER A 538 -13.54 8.66 20.05
C SER A 538 -12.06 8.30 20.21
N PRO A 539 -11.35 8.90 21.19
CA PRO A 539 -9.98 8.49 21.52
C PRO A 539 -9.85 7.01 21.91
N ARG A 540 -10.90 6.41 22.48
CA ARG A 540 -10.95 4.98 22.82
C ARG A 540 -11.07 4.12 21.58
N ASP A 541 -11.96 4.51 20.66
CA ASP A 541 -12.11 3.82 19.37
C ASP A 541 -10.84 3.93 18.54
N PHE A 542 -10.14 5.06 18.57
CA PHE A 542 -8.84 5.20 17.90
C PHE A 542 -7.84 4.12 18.35
N PHE A 543 -7.68 3.89 19.65
CA PHE A 543 -6.78 2.85 20.16
C PHE A 543 -7.21 1.46 19.67
N ARG A 544 -8.51 1.13 19.85
CA ARG A 544 -9.05 -0.18 19.47
C ARG A 544 -8.89 -0.44 17.98
N GLU A 545 -9.33 0.49 17.13
CA GLU A 545 -9.28 0.36 15.67
C GLU A 545 -7.83 0.32 15.17
N LYS A 546 -6.91 1.18 15.67
CA LYS A 546 -5.51 1.14 15.23
C LYS A 546 -4.79 -0.15 15.62
N LEU A 547 -5.05 -0.65 16.81
CA LEU A 547 -4.48 -1.92 17.24
C LEU A 547 -5.07 -3.09 16.43
N ALA A 548 -6.39 -3.09 16.19
CA ALA A 548 -7.05 -4.08 15.35
C ALA A 548 -6.54 -4.03 13.90
N GLU A 549 -6.39 -2.84 13.32
CA GLU A 549 -5.83 -2.63 11.96
C GLU A 549 -4.41 -3.21 11.86
N GLY A 550 -3.55 -2.90 12.83
CA GLY A 550 -2.17 -3.40 12.85
C GLY A 550 -2.08 -4.92 12.94
N VAL A 551 -2.86 -5.53 13.84
CA VAL A 551 -2.88 -7.00 14.00
C VAL A 551 -3.59 -7.69 12.83
N ALA A 552 -4.70 -7.14 12.34
CA ALA A 552 -5.44 -7.69 11.20
C ALA A 552 -4.60 -7.69 9.92
N SER A 553 -3.82 -6.63 9.68
CA SER A 553 -2.93 -6.55 8.52
C SER A 553 -1.88 -7.68 8.54
N ILE A 554 -1.26 -7.94 9.69
CA ILE A 554 -0.33 -9.07 9.85
C ILE A 554 -1.08 -10.40 9.70
N ALA A 555 -2.22 -10.57 10.38
CA ALA A 555 -2.96 -11.82 10.34
C ALA A 555 -3.48 -12.18 8.94
N ALA A 556 -3.95 -11.19 8.18
CA ALA A 556 -4.41 -11.35 6.80
C ALA A 556 -3.27 -11.72 5.85
N ALA A 557 -2.09 -11.11 6.00
CA ALA A 557 -0.93 -11.40 5.17
C ALA A 557 -0.51 -12.87 5.21
N PHE A 558 -0.63 -13.51 6.38
CA PHE A 558 -0.20 -14.90 6.60
C PHE A 558 -1.35 -15.90 6.61
N ALA A 559 -2.60 -15.49 6.45
CA ALA A 559 -3.74 -16.40 6.51
C ALA A 559 -3.65 -17.51 5.42
N PRO A 560 -4.01 -18.77 5.73
CA PRO A 560 -4.56 -19.27 7.00
C PRO A 560 -3.49 -19.74 8.02
N LYS A 561 -2.20 -19.46 7.79
CA LYS A 561 -1.12 -19.86 8.71
C LYS A 561 -1.26 -19.13 10.05
N PRO A 562 -0.83 -19.77 11.16
CA PRO A 562 -1.00 -19.20 12.50
C PRO A 562 -0.20 -17.91 12.68
N VAL A 563 -0.80 -16.94 13.37
CA VAL A 563 -0.17 -15.69 13.80
C VAL A 563 -0.32 -15.57 15.31
N ILE A 564 0.80 -15.72 16.03
CA ILE A 564 0.84 -15.66 17.49
C ILE A 564 1.12 -14.21 17.90
N VAL A 565 0.09 -13.51 18.36
CA VAL A 565 0.15 -12.10 18.78
C VAL A 565 0.51 -12.04 20.25
N ARG A 566 1.66 -11.45 20.56
CA ARG A 566 2.04 -11.16 21.95
C ARG A 566 1.31 -9.90 22.39
N LEU A 567 0.57 -10.01 23.50
CA LEU A 567 -0.03 -8.84 24.13
C LEU A 567 1.06 -7.92 24.70
N SER A 568 0.71 -6.67 24.94
CA SER A 568 1.67 -5.60 25.27
C SER A 568 2.62 -5.95 26.43
N ASP A 569 3.92 -6.04 26.14
CA ASP A 569 4.98 -6.34 27.11
C ASP A 569 5.85 -5.12 27.43
N PHE A 570 5.32 -3.92 27.25
CA PHE A 570 6.04 -2.70 27.59
C PHE A 570 6.38 -2.63 29.07
N LYS A 571 7.60 -2.17 29.34
CA LYS A 571 8.07 -1.73 30.64
C LYS A 571 7.49 -0.36 30.97
N SER A 572 7.43 0.00 32.24
CA SER A 572 6.89 1.29 32.70
C SER A 572 7.62 2.49 32.07
N ASN A 573 8.94 2.40 31.90
CA ASN A 573 9.73 3.43 31.23
C ASN A 573 9.41 3.57 29.74
N GLU A 574 8.94 2.53 29.06
CA GLU A 574 8.53 2.62 27.64
C GLU A 574 7.17 3.31 27.52
N TYR A 575 6.21 2.93 28.37
CA TYR A 575 4.92 3.63 28.46
C TYR A 575 5.08 5.10 28.86
N HIS A 576 6.07 5.41 29.71
CA HIS A 576 6.39 6.78 30.15
C HIS A 576 6.73 7.72 28.97
N HIS A 577 7.28 7.20 27.88
CA HIS A 577 7.64 8.00 26.69
C HIS A 577 6.45 8.28 25.75
N LEU A 578 5.31 7.63 25.95
CA LEU A 578 4.11 7.90 25.15
C LEU A 578 3.49 9.24 25.55
N ILE A 579 2.71 9.83 24.65
CA ILE A 579 1.96 11.06 24.94
C ILE A 579 1.03 10.82 26.14
N GLY A 580 1.16 11.67 27.17
CA GLY A 580 0.44 11.54 28.44
C GLY A 580 0.98 10.47 29.41
N GLY A 581 1.99 9.69 29.02
CA GLY A 581 2.60 8.61 29.83
C GLY A 581 3.14 9.04 31.20
N PRO A 582 3.83 10.18 31.35
CA PRO A 582 4.43 10.58 32.62
C PRO A 582 3.47 10.75 33.80
N ALA A 583 2.17 10.93 33.54
CA ALA A 583 1.15 11.02 34.58
C ALA A 583 0.79 9.65 35.19
N TYR A 584 1.08 8.55 34.50
CA TYR A 584 0.62 7.20 34.84
C TYR A 584 1.75 6.24 35.21
N GLU A 585 2.98 6.54 34.79
CA GLU A 585 4.09 5.59 34.86
C GLU A 585 5.13 6.04 35.90
N PRO A 586 5.24 5.36 37.06
CA PRO A 586 6.27 5.67 38.04
C PRO A 586 7.65 5.22 37.55
N THR A 587 8.69 5.90 38.02
CA THR A 587 10.08 5.47 37.80
C THR A 587 10.36 4.19 38.59
N GLU A 588 10.85 3.16 37.90
CA GLU A 588 11.31 1.92 38.51
C GLU A 588 12.83 1.81 38.44
N GLU A 589 13.47 1.38 39.53
CA GLU A 589 14.92 1.15 39.58
C GLU A 589 15.37 0.06 38.58
N ASN A 590 14.54 -0.96 38.36
CA ASN A 590 14.85 -2.08 37.47
C ASN A 590 13.63 -2.40 36.56
N PRO A 591 13.43 -1.65 35.47
CA PRO A 591 12.27 -1.83 34.59
C PRO A 591 12.17 -3.24 33.98
N MET A 592 13.30 -3.94 33.80
CA MET A 592 13.33 -5.32 33.27
C MET A 592 12.49 -6.31 34.08
N ILE A 593 12.50 -6.18 35.41
CA ILE A 593 11.77 -7.05 36.37
C ILE A 593 10.59 -6.33 37.04
N GLY A 594 10.26 -5.14 36.54
CA GLY A 594 9.26 -4.21 37.09
C GLY A 594 7.82 -4.50 36.65
N PHE A 595 7.00 -3.46 36.57
CA PHE A 595 5.56 -3.51 36.31
C PHE A 595 5.23 -3.68 34.82
N ARG A 596 5.28 -4.94 34.35
CA ARG A 596 5.04 -5.33 32.94
C ARG A 596 4.34 -6.69 32.79
N GLY A 597 3.95 -7.02 31.57
CA GLY A 597 3.32 -8.29 31.18
C GLY A 597 2.11 -8.67 32.04
N ALA A 598 1.96 -9.95 32.36
CA ALA A 598 0.80 -10.47 33.10
C ALA A 598 0.50 -9.73 34.43
N SER A 599 1.53 -9.25 35.13
CA SER A 599 1.36 -8.47 36.36
C SER A 599 0.70 -7.11 36.13
N ARG A 600 0.94 -6.49 34.98
CA ARG A 600 0.32 -5.22 34.59
C ARG A 600 -1.15 -5.40 34.24
N TYR A 601 -1.50 -6.42 33.47
CA TYR A 601 -2.87 -6.67 33.01
C TYR A 601 -3.88 -6.86 34.16
N ARG A 602 -3.43 -7.42 35.29
CA ARG A 602 -4.28 -7.65 36.48
C ARG A 602 -4.36 -6.46 37.44
N SER A 603 -3.60 -5.40 37.21
CA SER A 603 -3.63 -4.22 38.07
C SER A 603 -4.94 -3.47 37.90
N ALA A 604 -5.55 -3.03 39.00
CA ALA A 604 -6.75 -2.21 38.96
C ALA A 604 -6.53 -0.91 38.16
N ASP A 605 -5.32 -0.35 38.23
CA ASP A 605 -4.99 0.91 37.56
C ASP A 605 -4.84 0.77 36.02
N PHE A 606 -4.65 -0.46 35.53
CA PHE A 606 -4.40 -0.73 34.10
C PHE A 606 -5.43 -1.66 33.45
N ALA A 607 -6.33 -2.27 34.23
CA ALA A 607 -7.31 -3.24 33.72
C ALA A 607 -8.15 -2.68 32.56
N ASP A 608 -8.61 -1.43 32.65
CA ASP A 608 -9.38 -0.77 31.59
C ASP A 608 -8.54 -0.56 30.31
N ALA A 609 -7.24 -0.30 30.44
CA ALA A 609 -6.34 -0.16 29.30
C ALA A 609 -6.11 -1.52 28.62
N PHE A 610 -5.98 -2.59 29.40
CA PHE A 610 -5.89 -3.96 28.87
C PHE A 610 -7.20 -4.43 28.21
N ALA A 611 -8.36 -3.98 28.71
CA ALA A 611 -9.65 -4.26 28.07
C ALA A 611 -9.71 -3.72 26.64
N LEU A 612 -9.13 -2.54 26.35
CA LEU A 612 -9.05 -2.00 24.99
C LEU A 612 -8.24 -2.91 24.05
N GLU A 613 -7.15 -3.52 24.55
CA GLU A 613 -6.34 -4.47 23.80
C GLU A 613 -7.11 -5.78 23.56
N CYS A 614 -7.85 -6.27 24.55
CA CYS A 614 -8.74 -7.43 24.40
C CYS A 614 -9.85 -7.18 23.37
N ASP A 615 -10.49 -6.00 23.40
CA ASP A 615 -11.53 -5.61 22.46
C ASP A 615 -11.01 -5.59 21.02
N ALA A 616 -9.79 -5.08 20.80
CA ALA A 616 -9.14 -5.12 19.49
C ALA A 616 -8.91 -6.56 19.01
N MET A 617 -8.41 -7.45 19.88
CA MET A 617 -8.17 -8.85 19.52
C MET A 617 -9.47 -9.59 19.21
N LYS A 618 -10.54 -9.30 19.95
CA LYS A 618 -11.87 -9.83 19.69
C LYS A 618 -12.41 -9.37 18.34
N GLN A 619 -12.30 -8.08 18.03
CA GLN A 619 -12.68 -7.55 16.72
C GLN A 619 -11.95 -8.25 15.57
N VAL A 620 -10.63 -8.45 15.68
CA VAL A 620 -9.85 -9.14 14.65
C VAL A 620 -10.33 -10.58 14.42
N ARG A 621 -10.59 -11.33 15.50
CA ARG A 621 -10.94 -12.75 15.39
C ARG A 621 -12.42 -12.99 15.04
N ASP A 622 -13.31 -12.26 15.70
CA ASP A 622 -14.75 -12.55 15.67
C ASP A 622 -15.44 -11.73 14.57
N ASP A 623 -15.18 -10.42 14.49
CA ASP A 623 -15.82 -9.54 13.51
C ASP A 623 -15.16 -9.62 12.13
N MET A 624 -13.82 -9.66 12.07
CA MET A 624 -13.06 -9.72 10.81
C MET A 624 -12.80 -11.14 10.34
N GLY A 625 -12.91 -12.13 11.25
CA GLY A 625 -12.80 -13.55 10.92
C GLY A 625 -11.37 -14.08 10.78
N LEU A 626 -10.37 -13.35 11.25
CA LEU A 626 -8.97 -13.76 11.24
C LEU A 626 -8.68 -14.70 12.42
N THR A 627 -9.30 -15.89 12.38
CA THR A 627 -9.22 -16.89 13.46
C THR A 627 -7.86 -17.58 13.55
N ASN A 628 -6.97 -17.34 12.58
CA ASN A 628 -5.56 -17.75 12.63
C ASN A 628 -4.75 -16.98 13.69
N VAL A 629 -5.31 -15.89 14.26
CA VAL A 629 -4.74 -15.19 15.40
C VAL A 629 -4.86 -16.02 16.68
N GLN A 630 -3.71 -16.24 17.31
CA GLN A 630 -3.55 -16.80 18.65
C GLN A 630 -3.00 -15.70 19.57
N LEU A 631 -3.28 -15.80 20.88
CA LEU A 631 -2.82 -14.79 21.85
C LEU A 631 -1.68 -15.35 22.67
N MET A 632 -0.63 -14.56 22.86
CA MET A 632 0.50 -14.91 23.71
C MET A 632 0.60 -13.97 24.90
N ILE A 633 0.68 -14.56 26.10
CA ILE A 633 0.81 -13.82 27.35
C ILE A 633 2.28 -13.76 27.78
N PRO A 634 2.89 -12.55 27.82
CA PRO A 634 4.24 -12.36 28.29
C PRO A 634 4.35 -12.27 29.82
N PHE A 635 5.55 -12.53 30.30
CA PHE A 635 6.05 -12.26 31.65
C PHE A 635 5.18 -12.85 32.77
N VAL A 636 4.61 -14.03 32.55
CA VAL A 636 3.85 -14.78 33.56
C VAL A 636 4.84 -15.33 34.60
N ARG A 637 4.74 -14.89 35.86
CA ARG A 637 5.70 -15.22 36.92
C ARG A 637 5.33 -16.47 37.69
N THR A 638 4.03 -16.69 37.90
CA THR A 638 3.50 -17.76 38.75
C THR A 638 2.28 -18.43 38.13
N VAL A 639 2.03 -19.69 38.49
CA VAL A 639 0.84 -20.45 38.03
C VAL A 639 -0.47 -19.77 38.44
N ALA A 640 -0.51 -19.13 39.62
CA ALA A 640 -1.68 -18.38 40.08
C ALA A 640 -1.95 -17.14 39.21
N GLU A 641 -0.89 -16.44 38.80
CA GLU A 641 -1.00 -15.34 37.85
C GLU A 641 -1.48 -15.82 36.48
N GLY A 642 -0.97 -16.95 36.01
CA GLY A 642 -1.44 -17.62 34.79
C GLY A 642 -2.94 -17.96 34.83
N LYS A 643 -3.46 -18.42 35.96
CA LYS A 643 -4.91 -18.64 36.13
C LYS A 643 -5.69 -17.33 36.08
N ARG A 644 -5.23 -16.30 36.81
CA ARG A 644 -5.93 -15.02 36.87
C ARG A 644 -5.98 -14.33 35.50
N ILE A 645 -4.93 -14.41 34.70
CA ILE A 645 -4.94 -13.78 33.36
C ILE A 645 -5.95 -14.46 32.42
N LEU A 646 -6.11 -15.78 32.49
CA LEU A 646 -7.14 -16.49 31.72
C LEU A 646 -8.55 -16.09 32.14
N GLU A 647 -8.78 -15.84 33.43
CA GLU A 647 -10.05 -15.29 33.93
C GLU A 647 -10.28 -13.88 33.40
N ILE A 648 -9.26 -13.00 33.40
CA ILE A 648 -9.37 -11.63 32.88
C ILE A 648 -9.66 -11.65 31.37
N LEU A 649 -8.99 -12.51 30.59
CA LEU A 649 -9.30 -12.67 29.16
C LEU A 649 -10.77 -13.09 28.97
N LYS A 650 -11.23 -14.06 29.76
CA LYS A 650 -12.63 -14.50 29.73
C LYS A 650 -13.61 -13.39 30.13
N GLU A 651 -13.30 -12.60 31.15
CA GLU A 651 -14.08 -11.42 31.57
C GLU A 651 -14.20 -10.40 30.42
N ASN A 652 -13.18 -10.30 29.57
CA ASN A 652 -13.17 -9.48 28.35
C ASN A 652 -13.66 -10.22 27.08
N GLY A 653 -14.24 -11.41 27.22
CA GLY A 653 -14.85 -12.15 26.12
C GLY A 653 -13.87 -12.94 25.23
N LEU A 654 -12.66 -13.22 25.70
CA LEU A 654 -11.66 -14.06 25.04
C LEU A 654 -11.45 -15.36 25.83
N THR A 655 -12.17 -16.43 25.45
CA THR A 655 -12.08 -17.74 26.13
C THR A 655 -11.31 -18.73 25.28
N GLN A 656 -10.33 -19.44 25.87
CA GLN A 656 -9.64 -20.55 25.20
C GLN A 656 -10.64 -21.58 24.64
N GLY A 657 -10.39 -22.04 23.41
CA GLY A 657 -11.23 -22.99 22.68
C GLY A 657 -12.47 -22.37 22.00
N GLU A 658 -12.99 -21.25 22.49
CA GLU A 658 -14.11 -20.54 21.84
C GLU A 658 -13.64 -19.87 20.54
N ASN A 659 -14.40 -20.06 19.46
CA ASN A 659 -14.00 -19.68 18.10
C ASN A 659 -12.57 -20.15 17.73
N GLY A 660 -12.13 -21.29 18.29
CA GLY A 660 -10.79 -21.84 18.08
C GLY A 660 -9.64 -21.04 18.69
N LEU A 661 -9.89 -20.15 19.66
CA LEU A 661 -8.85 -19.35 20.31
C LEU A 661 -7.84 -20.25 21.02
N LYS A 662 -6.56 -20.06 20.70
CA LYS A 662 -5.44 -20.61 21.47
C LYS A 662 -4.76 -19.50 22.25
N VAL A 663 -4.41 -19.78 23.50
CA VAL A 663 -3.63 -18.90 24.35
C VAL A 663 -2.30 -19.57 24.67
N ILE A 664 -1.23 -19.00 24.13
CA ILE A 664 0.17 -19.41 24.29
C ILE A 664 0.76 -18.61 25.46
N MET A 665 1.69 -19.22 26.20
CA MET A 665 2.45 -18.50 27.22
C MET A 665 3.88 -18.28 26.75
N MET A 666 4.42 -17.09 26.97
CA MET A 666 5.83 -16.86 26.75
C MET A 666 6.64 -17.50 27.91
N CYS A 667 7.46 -18.50 27.60
CA CYS A 667 8.31 -19.20 28.56
C CYS A 667 9.65 -18.47 28.65
N GLU A 668 9.70 -17.47 29.53
CA GLU A 668 10.82 -16.51 29.58
C GLU A 668 11.32 -16.20 31.00
N VAL A 669 10.64 -16.71 32.02
CA VAL A 669 11.07 -16.60 33.43
C VAL A 669 11.50 -17.99 33.89
N PRO A 670 12.58 -18.16 34.68
CA PRO A 670 13.04 -19.48 35.12
C PRO A 670 11.96 -20.33 35.81
N SER A 671 11.03 -19.70 36.54
CA SER A 671 9.86 -20.40 37.13
C SER A 671 9.00 -21.11 36.09
N ASN A 672 8.95 -20.61 34.85
CA ASN A 672 8.15 -21.17 33.75
C ASN A 672 8.71 -22.52 33.30
N ALA A 673 10.03 -22.64 33.20
CA ALA A 673 10.70 -23.91 32.90
C ALA A 673 10.66 -24.88 34.08
N LEU A 674 10.87 -24.39 35.31
CA LEU A 674 10.85 -25.21 36.53
C LEU A 674 9.46 -25.79 36.84
N LEU A 675 8.39 -25.07 36.49
CA LEU A 675 6.99 -25.47 36.67
C LEU A 675 6.25 -25.64 35.33
N ALA A 676 6.98 -26.08 34.31
CA ALA A 676 6.48 -26.15 32.93
C ALA A 676 5.19 -26.97 32.82
N GLU A 677 5.12 -28.11 33.49
CA GLU A 677 3.92 -28.96 33.45
C GLU A 677 2.70 -28.24 34.02
N GLN A 678 2.82 -27.54 35.14
CA GLN A 678 1.69 -26.85 35.78
C GLN A 678 1.21 -25.66 34.95
N PHE A 679 2.11 -24.93 34.31
CA PHE A 679 1.73 -23.88 33.36
C PHE A 679 1.07 -24.46 32.11
N LEU A 680 1.59 -25.57 31.59
CA LEU A 680 0.99 -26.26 30.44
C LEU A 680 -0.37 -26.90 30.77
N ASP A 681 -0.80 -27.02 32.02
CA ASP A 681 -2.20 -27.36 32.31
C ASP A 681 -3.16 -26.21 31.99
N LEU A 682 -2.66 -24.99 31.91
CA LEU A 682 -3.44 -23.77 31.68
C LEU A 682 -3.39 -23.30 30.21
N PHE A 683 -2.20 -23.32 29.60
CA PHE A 683 -1.97 -22.73 28.27
C PHE A 683 -1.94 -23.78 27.16
N ASP A 684 -2.21 -23.38 25.92
CA ASP A 684 -2.23 -24.27 24.74
C ASP A 684 -0.82 -24.62 24.22
N GLY A 685 0.20 -23.96 24.74
CA GLY A 685 1.59 -24.20 24.44
C GLY A 685 2.50 -23.09 24.93
N PHE A 686 3.77 -23.16 24.54
CA PHE A 686 4.80 -22.20 24.86
C PHE A 686 5.43 -21.55 23.63
N SER A 687 5.85 -20.30 23.79
CA SER A 687 6.92 -19.72 22.99
C SER A 687 8.05 -19.34 23.92
N ILE A 688 9.24 -19.91 23.75
CA ILE A 688 10.40 -19.61 24.57
C ILE A 688 10.91 -18.22 24.19
N GLY A 689 10.91 -17.30 25.17
CA GLY A 689 11.53 -15.99 25.04
C GLY A 689 12.97 -16.07 25.54
N SER A 690 13.88 -16.49 24.68
CA SER A 690 15.25 -16.85 25.08
C SER A 690 16.06 -15.64 25.59
N ASN A 691 15.76 -14.43 25.11
CA ASN A 691 16.36 -13.18 25.59
C ASN A 691 16.14 -12.95 27.09
N ASP A 692 14.89 -12.90 27.53
CA ASP A 692 14.55 -12.68 28.94
C ASP A 692 14.89 -13.90 29.80
N LEU A 693 14.75 -15.12 29.25
CA LEU A 693 15.15 -16.35 29.94
C LEU A 693 16.66 -16.34 30.25
N THR A 694 17.49 -15.93 29.30
CA THR A 694 18.95 -15.83 29.48
C THR A 694 19.31 -14.77 30.52
N GLN A 695 18.75 -13.56 30.39
CA GLN A 695 18.96 -12.47 31.34
C GLN A 695 18.62 -12.87 32.78
N LEU A 696 17.47 -13.52 32.99
CA LEU A 696 17.01 -13.91 34.33
C LEU A 696 17.72 -15.15 34.87
N THR A 697 18.18 -16.06 34.00
CA THR A 697 18.93 -17.25 34.42
C THR A 697 20.35 -16.90 34.84
N LEU A 698 20.99 -16.00 34.10
CA LEU A 698 22.36 -15.55 34.35
C LEU A 698 22.43 -14.30 35.23
N ALA A 699 21.28 -13.73 35.59
CA ALA A 699 21.15 -12.51 36.39
C ALA A 699 21.92 -11.32 35.80
N LEU A 700 21.70 -11.04 34.51
CA LEU A 700 22.35 -9.96 33.78
C LEU A 700 21.35 -9.10 33.02
N ASP A 701 21.70 -7.84 32.85
CA ASP A 701 21.04 -6.91 31.93
C ASP A 701 21.91 -6.80 30.68
N ARG A 702 21.37 -7.23 29.54
CA ARG A 702 22.12 -7.20 28.27
C ARG A 702 22.40 -5.79 27.77
N ASP A 703 21.63 -4.80 28.23
CA ASP A 703 21.83 -3.40 27.86
C ASP A 703 22.96 -2.77 28.70
N SER A 704 23.42 -3.46 29.76
CA SER A 704 24.55 -3.06 30.58
C SER A 704 25.88 -3.48 29.96
N GLY A 705 26.60 -2.52 29.36
CA GLY A 705 27.90 -2.76 28.74
C GLY A 705 29.01 -3.28 29.68
N LEU A 706 28.76 -3.38 30.99
CA LEU A 706 29.69 -3.96 31.97
C LEU A 706 29.60 -5.49 32.09
N VAL A 707 28.47 -6.08 31.69
CA VAL A 707 28.17 -7.52 31.87
C VAL A 707 27.55 -8.18 30.63
N ALA A 708 27.25 -7.40 29.59
CA ALA A 708 26.63 -7.87 28.35
C ALA A 708 27.47 -8.93 27.60
N ASP A 709 28.79 -8.96 27.80
CA ASP A 709 29.70 -9.95 27.23
C ASP A 709 29.46 -11.37 27.78
N MET A 710 28.79 -11.49 28.93
CA MET A 710 28.37 -12.77 29.51
C MET A 710 27.00 -13.26 29.01
N PHE A 711 26.28 -12.48 28.18
CA PHE A 711 25.02 -12.92 27.60
C PHE A 711 25.29 -14.00 26.55
N ASP A 712 24.81 -15.23 26.81
CA ASP A 712 24.91 -16.35 25.88
C ASP A 712 23.70 -17.28 26.03
N GLU A 713 22.90 -17.37 24.96
CA GLU A 713 21.71 -18.23 24.91
C GLU A 713 22.07 -19.71 24.80
N GLN A 714 23.33 -20.05 24.48
CA GLN A 714 23.87 -21.40 24.46
C GLN A 714 24.46 -21.83 25.82
N ASN A 715 24.40 -20.97 26.84
CA ASN A 715 24.87 -21.30 28.17
C ASN A 715 24.15 -22.56 28.71
N GLU A 716 24.89 -23.46 29.35
CA GLU A 716 24.38 -24.74 29.84
C GLU A 716 23.16 -24.59 30.77
N ALA A 717 23.11 -23.54 31.59
CA ALA A 717 21.98 -23.26 32.46
C ALA A 717 20.72 -22.88 31.66
N VAL A 718 20.87 -22.10 30.59
CA VAL A 718 19.78 -21.68 29.72
C VAL A 718 19.28 -22.87 28.89
N LEU A 719 20.19 -23.65 28.29
CA LEU A 719 19.86 -24.88 27.57
C LEU A 719 19.12 -25.89 28.46
N ALA A 720 19.49 -26.03 29.73
CA ALA A 720 18.78 -26.89 30.68
C ALA A 720 17.32 -26.44 30.88
N LEU A 721 17.07 -25.14 31.06
CA LEU A 721 15.72 -24.61 31.23
C LEU A 721 14.89 -24.72 29.94
N MET A 722 15.48 -24.42 28.78
CA MET A 722 14.82 -24.62 27.48
C MET A 722 14.46 -26.09 27.27
N GLY A 723 15.39 -27.01 27.55
CA GLY A 723 15.16 -28.46 27.45
C GLY A 723 14.05 -28.95 28.38
N MET A 724 13.96 -28.43 29.61
CA MET A 724 12.84 -28.73 30.52
C MET A 724 11.49 -28.29 29.95
N ALA A 725 11.40 -27.06 29.41
CA ALA A 725 10.18 -26.54 28.82
C ALA A 725 9.74 -27.33 27.57
N ILE A 726 10.68 -27.63 26.66
CA ILE A 726 10.42 -28.43 25.45
C ILE A 726 9.92 -29.82 25.84
N LYS A 727 10.65 -30.52 26.72
CA LYS A 727 10.28 -31.87 27.15
C LYS A 727 8.88 -31.92 27.77
N ALA A 728 8.54 -30.95 28.62
CA ALA A 728 7.21 -30.87 29.24
C ALA A 728 6.10 -30.63 28.20
N ALA A 729 6.34 -29.73 27.23
CA ALA A 729 5.38 -29.45 26.16
C ALA A 729 5.14 -30.67 25.27
N LYS A 730 6.21 -31.35 24.82
CA LYS A 730 6.11 -32.57 24.02
C LYS A 730 5.43 -33.70 24.79
N ALA A 731 5.73 -33.88 26.08
CA ALA A 731 5.07 -34.88 26.92
C ALA A 731 3.55 -34.65 27.05
N LYS A 732 3.10 -33.38 27.00
CA LYS A 732 1.68 -33.01 27.03
C LYS A 732 1.04 -32.87 25.64
N GLY A 733 1.79 -33.08 24.56
CA GLY A 733 1.31 -32.87 23.19
C GLY A 733 0.90 -31.44 22.90
N LYS A 734 1.52 -30.47 23.57
CA LYS A 734 1.25 -29.03 23.41
C LYS A 734 2.32 -28.35 22.58
N TYR A 735 1.96 -27.23 21.97
CA TYR A 735 2.87 -26.47 21.11
C TYR A 735 4.09 -25.98 21.91
N VAL A 736 5.28 -26.02 21.31
CA VAL A 736 6.47 -25.33 21.79
C VAL A 736 7.26 -24.74 20.64
N GLY A 737 7.32 -23.41 20.59
CA GLY A 737 8.21 -22.67 19.71
C GLY A 737 9.25 -21.86 20.49
N ILE A 738 10.15 -21.20 19.77
CA ILE A 738 11.08 -20.20 20.30
C ILE A 738 11.00 -18.93 19.47
N CYS A 739 11.11 -17.78 20.12
CA CYS A 739 11.18 -16.47 19.47
C CYS A 739 12.42 -15.71 19.96
N GLY A 740 13.20 -15.19 19.01
CA GLY A 740 14.49 -14.56 19.28
C GLY A 740 15.38 -14.55 18.04
N GLN A 741 16.56 -13.94 18.13
CA GLN A 741 17.59 -14.04 17.08
C GLN A 741 18.63 -15.12 17.36
N GLY A 742 18.70 -15.67 18.58
CA GLY A 742 19.64 -16.74 18.93
C GLY A 742 19.77 -17.85 17.89
N PRO A 743 18.67 -18.43 17.36
CA PRO A 743 18.78 -19.49 16.37
C PRO A 743 19.35 -19.04 15.02
N SER A 744 19.17 -17.78 14.60
CA SER A 744 19.82 -17.24 13.40
C SER A 744 21.28 -16.86 13.65
N ASP A 745 21.57 -16.29 14.81
CA ASP A 745 22.91 -15.80 15.17
C ASP A 745 23.86 -16.96 15.52
N HIS A 746 23.29 -18.05 16.04
CA HIS A 746 23.99 -19.25 16.47
C HIS A 746 23.39 -20.49 15.80
N PRO A 747 23.90 -20.89 14.62
CA PRO A 747 23.38 -22.04 13.90
C PRO A 747 23.41 -23.36 14.70
N ALA A 748 24.39 -23.52 15.59
CA ALA A 748 24.45 -24.65 16.52
C ALA A 748 23.26 -24.71 17.49
N LEU A 749 22.73 -23.55 17.92
CA LEU A 749 21.52 -23.48 18.73
C LEU A 749 20.29 -23.90 17.92
N ALA A 750 20.16 -23.45 16.67
CA ALA A 750 19.07 -23.88 15.79
C ALA A 750 19.06 -25.40 15.57
N GLN A 751 20.24 -25.99 15.32
CA GLN A 751 20.39 -27.43 15.21
C GLN A 751 20.01 -28.15 16.53
N TRP A 752 20.49 -27.66 17.67
CA TRP A 752 20.15 -28.24 18.97
C TRP A 752 18.64 -28.20 19.24
N LEU A 753 17.97 -27.10 18.93
CA LEU A 753 16.51 -26.96 19.07
C LEU A 753 15.75 -27.96 18.19
N MET A 754 16.20 -28.15 16.95
CA MET A 754 15.65 -29.16 16.04
C MET A 754 15.84 -30.57 16.60
N ASP A 755 17.02 -30.88 17.16
CA ASP A 755 17.32 -32.17 17.80
C ASP A 755 16.49 -32.41 19.08
N GLN A 756 16.17 -31.36 19.84
CA GLN A 756 15.24 -31.43 20.98
C GLN A 756 13.78 -31.63 20.54
N GLY A 757 13.49 -31.49 19.25
CA GLY A 757 12.15 -31.66 18.68
C GLY A 757 11.22 -30.48 18.94
N ILE A 758 11.74 -29.25 18.96
CA ILE A 758 10.91 -28.04 18.99
C ILE A 758 9.94 -28.01 17.79
N ASP A 759 8.75 -27.43 17.94
CA ASP A 759 7.76 -27.40 16.85
C ASP A 759 8.05 -26.29 15.84
N SER A 760 8.61 -25.16 16.29
CA SER A 760 8.94 -24.03 15.43
C SER A 760 10.06 -23.13 15.96
N VAL A 761 10.70 -22.41 15.05
CA VAL A 761 11.64 -21.33 15.33
C VAL A 761 11.14 -20.07 14.62
N SER A 762 11.04 -18.96 15.35
CA SER A 762 10.55 -17.68 14.82
C SER A 762 11.69 -16.68 14.67
N LEU A 763 11.96 -16.27 13.44
CA LEU A 763 13.12 -15.45 13.06
C LEU A 763 12.70 -14.11 12.48
N ASN A 764 13.61 -13.14 12.46
CA ASN A 764 13.35 -11.93 11.70
C ASN A 764 13.29 -12.28 10.21
N PRO A 765 12.47 -11.60 9.39
CA PRO A 765 12.28 -11.94 7.98
C PRO A 765 13.58 -12.00 7.17
N ASP A 766 14.59 -11.27 7.61
CA ASP A 766 15.89 -11.18 6.98
C ASP A 766 16.77 -12.41 7.14
N SER A 767 16.64 -13.10 8.27
CA SER A 767 17.39 -14.30 8.62
C SER A 767 16.67 -15.61 8.27
N VAL A 768 15.42 -15.54 7.76
CA VAL A 768 14.61 -16.73 7.45
C VAL A 768 15.32 -17.61 6.43
N LEU A 769 15.74 -17.04 5.29
CA LEU A 769 16.28 -17.81 4.18
C LEU A 769 17.62 -18.46 4.52
N SER A 770 18.55 -17.71 5.12
CA SER A 770 19.86 -18.22 5.50
C SER A 770 19.75 -19.36 6.52
N THR A 771 18.91 -19.19 7.54
CA THR A 771 18.68 -20.24 8.55
C THR A 771 17.97 -21.46 7.96
N TRP A 772 17.03 -21.26 7.03
CA TRP A 772 16.34 -22.35 6.34
C TRP A 772 17.30 -23.21 5.53
N LEU A 773 18.15 -22.58 4.71
CA LEU A 773 19.14 -23.29 3.89
C LEU A 773 20.16 -24.03 4.76
N HIS A 774 20.63 -23.40 5.85
CA HIS A 774 21.53 -24.02 6.80
C HIS A 774 20.93 -25.29 7.43
N LEU A 775 19.70 -25.22 7.94
CA LEU A 775 19.01 -26.36 8.55
C LEU A 775 18.70 -27.49 7.55
N ALA A 776 18.60 -27.16 6.26
CA ALA A 776 18.49 -28.13 5.18
C ALA A 776 19.84 -28.76 4.77
N GLY A 777 20.96 -28.34 5.37
CA GLY A 777 22.30 -28.83 5.04
C GLY A 777 22.87 -28.27 3.74
N GLN A 778 22.38 -27.11 3.29
CA GLN A 778 22.90 -26.39 2.13
C GLN A 778 23.68 -25.14 2.60
N GLU A 779 24.73 -24.76 1.87
CA GLU A 779 25.35 -23.44 2.06
C GLU A 779 24.38 -22.37 1.55
N ALA A 780 24.18 -21.32 2.35
CA ALA A 780 23.23 -20.25 2.10
C ALA A 780 23.65 -19.31 0.96
#